data_AF-A0A543F2N5-F1
#
_entry.id   AF-A0A543F2N5-F1
#
_cell.length_a   1.000
_cell.length_b   1.000
_cell.length_c   1.000
_cell.angle_alpha   90.00
_cell.angle_beta   90.00
_cell.angle_gamma   90.00
#
_symmetry.space_group_name_H-M   'P 1'
#
loop_
_entity.id
_entity.type
_entity.pdbx_description
1 polymer ?
#
loop_
_entity_poly.entity_id
_entity_poly.type
_entity_poly.pdbx_seq_one_letter_code
_entity_poly.pdbx_strand_id
1 'polypeptide(L)'
;MRPGKGFFVRFVWAVAAFVLATVMIGAGIAQRTIFEGPKTETAAISVKDEAPYILIDGAVLNQMPGTQTLRAQAEGDLFASYGRTADMEDWLADAAYNHVSLGKDGKIETTLVEAETTAAPAEGDAASDDAATDPGAGDAAGDVAGGDAAPAEGADAATATGRNPAGSDLWLDEYAQKDLLIAPLQLPAGMSVLVAADGTAPAPSKVTVTWPLQTSTPWAGPLIVGGAILMAVGVFLYILGIRHVRRRRGPRRKGLPLPVTEPIDISKLDDDDKGVISNQASSRRAVAGSRRAFAALPIVAVSALLFTGCSADAWPQFGTTPTPSPSASVIAPEGQQAPAVTKAQAERIMTRIAATVADADAALDGDLAETRLSGAALAARDTNYKLRSAIADYKAPDPILAKPLSVILPQAYDDWPRSVIVVGADEESKTSSIMVMSQQDPWSDYRVSYIANLEASTTLPNLAPTYIGAAQVEPDSPFLSLAPQDVAAAYADIIDKGEQSEYYGLFEADGDQLRTSIAADRDRRLADFNQTANNTTASLTFAASAGTQPPFALQTVESGAIVAVNIDETDTATPTNPDAVIKLDNSPTVKALAAADQSATGFLTTFSDQVFFYVPGPGSNEKIRLLGYSSAILEAKVIS
;
A
#
# COMPACT_ATOMS: atom_id res chain seq x y z
N MET A 1 -31.41 27.04 78.05
CA MET A 1 -29.96 27.15 77.75
C MET A 1 -29.82 27.23 76.22
N ARG A 2 -29.60 28.43 75.68
CA ARG A 2 -29.51 28.67 74.23
C ARG A 2 -28.27 27.96 73.66
N PRO A 3 -28.36 27.18 72.57
CA PRO A 3 -27.16 26.66 71.91
C PRO A 3 -26.31 27.85 71.47
N GLY A 4 -25.04 27.89 71.88
CA GLY A 4 -24.14 29.01 71.55
C GLY A 4 -24.04 29.19 70.04
N LYS A 5 -24.10 30.43 69.56
CA LYS A 5 -24.13 30.81 68.13
C LYS A 5 -23.11 30.06 67.26
N GLY A 6 -21.94 29.70 67.79
CA GLY A 6 -20.93 28.90 67.07
C GLY A 6 -21.24 27.42 66.82
N PHE A 7 -22.29 26.85 67.46
CA PHE A 7 -22.76 25.48 67.24
C PHE A 7 -23.73 25.39 66.06
N PHE A 8 -24.68 26.32 65.99
CA PHE A 8 -25.66 26.39 64.90
C PHE A 8 -24.97 26.63 63.55
N VAL A 9 -24.00 27.55 63.53
CA VAL A 9 -23.24 27.88 62.31
C VAL A 9 -22.50 26.67 61.74
N ARG A 10 -21.86 25.83 62.56
CA ARG A 10 -21.09 24.66 62.08
C ARG A 10 -21.98 23.54 61.52
N PHE A 11 -23.16 23.32 62.12
CA PHE A 11 -24.10 22.32 61.63
C PHE A 11 -24.77 22.77 60.33
N VAL A 12 -25.13 24.05 60.22
CA VAL A 12 -25.67 24.65 58.99
C VAL A 12 -24.66 24.55 57.84
N TRP A 13 -23.38 24.84 58.08
CA TRP A 13 -22.32 24.68 57.08
C TRP A 13 -22.10 23.22 56.67
N ALA A 14 -22.21 22.27 57.60
CA ALA A 14 -22.12 20.85 57.28
C ALA A 14 -23.27 20.40 56.37
N VAL A 15 -24.51 20.79 56.68
CA VAL A 15 -25.69 20.48 55.85
C VAL A 15 -25.57 21.15 54.47
N ALA A 16 -25.16 22.41 54.41
CA ALA A 16 -24.91 23.10 53.14
C ALA A 16 -23.84 22.40 52.29
N ALA A 17 -22.75 21.94 52.90
CA ALA A 17 -21.70 21.19 52.20
C ALA A 17 -22.19 19.84 51.66
N PHE A 18 -23.04 19.11 52.41
CA PHE A 18 -23.64 17.87 51.92
C PHE A 18 -24.57 18.11 50.72
N VAL A 19 -25.44 19.12 50.79
CA VAL A 19 -26.34 19.44 49.68
C VAL A 19 -25.55 19.85 48.43
N LEU A 20 -24.53 20.70 48.59
CA LEU A 20 -23.67 21.10 47.47
C LEU A 20 -22.90 19.91 46.88
N ALA A 21 -22.35 19.03 47.73
CA ALA A 21 -21.66 17.82 47.29
C ALA A 21 -22.58 16.89 46.48
N THR A 22 -23.81 16.66 46.95
CA THR A 22 -24.80 15.86 46.23
C THR A 22 -25.16 16.47 44.89
N VAL A 23 -25.32 17.80 44.82
CA VAL A 23 -25.60 18.51 43.56
C VAL A 23 -24.42 18.39 42.59
N MET A 24 -23.18 18.55 43.05
CA MET A 24 -21.98 18.44 42.20
C MET A 24 -21.76 17.01 41.67
N ILE A 25 -21.88 16.00 42.53
CA ILE A 25 -21.77 14.59 42.12
C ILE A 25 -22.91 14.24 41.16
N GLY A 26 -24.14 14.67 41.48
CA GLY A 26 -25.30 14.47 40.60
C GLY A 26 -25.12 15.13 39.24
N ALA A 27 -24.60 16.35 39.19
CA ALA A 27 -24.30 17.06 37.95
C ALA A 27 -23.19 16.37 37.13
N GLY A 28 -22.13 15.89 37.77
CA GLY A 28 -21.06 15.16 37.09
C GLY A 28 -21.51 13.80 36.54
N ILE A 29 -22.38 13.08 37.27
CA ILE A 29 -23.01 11.84 36.78
C ILE A 29 -23.98 12.15 35.64
N ALA A 30 -24.80 13.20 35.77
CA ALA A 30 -25.74 13.61 34.72
C ALA A 30 -25.00 13.97 33.43
N GLN A 31 -23.84 14.62 33.51
CA GLN A 31 -23.00 14.93 32.34
C GLN A 31 -22.55 13.68 31.55
N ARG A 32 -22.36 12.54 32.22
CA ARG A 32 -21.95 11.25 31.62
C ARG A 32 -23.10 10.29 31.30
N THR A 33 -24.34 10.65 31.64
CA THR A 33 -25.46 9.70 31.51
C THR A 33 -26.62 10.30 30.73
N ILE A 34 -26.95 11.56 31.02
CA ILE A 34 -28.08 12.26 30.41
C ILE A 34 -27.58 13.22 29.32
N PHE A 35 -26.38 13.78 29.47
CA PHE A 35 -25.81 14.75 28.53
C PHE A 35 -24.63 14.22 27.71
N GLU A 36 -24.32 12.92 27.80
CA GLU A 36 -23.36 12.30 26.88
C GLU A 36 -24.08 12.17 25.52
N GLY A 37 -23.64 12.96 24.54
CA GLY A 37 -24.19 12.95 23.19
C GLY A 37 -24.00 11.59 22.50
N PRO A 38 -24.55 11.40 21.30
CA PRO A 38 -24.32 10.18 20.53
C PRO A 38 -22.81 9.96 20.35
N LYS A 39 -22.36 8.71 20.54
CA LYS A 39 -20.95 8.32 20.39
C LYS A 39 -20.55 8.16 18.93
N THR A 40 -21.53 8.09 18.05
CA THR A 40 -21.37 7.91 16.62
C THR A 40 -22.38 8.75 15.89
N GLU A 41 -21.96 9.30 14.77
CA GLU A 41 -22.85 9.93 13.80
C GLU A 41 -22.91 9.02 12.57
N THR A 42 -24.11 8.80 12.02
CA THR A 42 -24.30 7.93 10.86
C THR A 42 -25.03 8.71 9.78
N ALA A 43 -24.45 8.78 8.59
CA ALA A 43 -25.11 9.33 7.40
C ALA A 43 -25.52 8.19 6.48
N ALA A 44 -26.76 8.25 5.98
CA ALA A 44 -27.23 7.36 4.93
C ALA A 44 -26.99 8.00 3.56
N ILE A 45 -26.37 7.26 2.65
CA ILE A 45 -26.18 7.66 1.26
C ILE A 45 -27.43 7.21 0.50
N SER A 46 -28.13 8.17 -0.11
CA SER A 46 -29.37 7.90 -0.85
C SER A 46 -29.08 7.79 -2.34
N VAL A 47 -28.97 6.56 -2.82
CA VAL A 47 -28.79 6.27 -4.25
C VAL A 47 -30.17 6.04 -4.87
N LYS A 48 -30.52 6.81 -5.91
CA LYS A 48 -31.82 6.72 -6.59
C LYS A 48 -31.74 5.99 -7.92
N ASP A 49 -30.62 6.13 -8.62
CA ASP A 49 -30.40 5.59 -9.95
C ASP A 49 -29.78 4.19 -9.86
N GLU A 50 -30.30 3.26 -10.66
CA GLU A 50 -29.84 1.87 -10.72
C GLU A 50 -28.58 1.77 -11.58
N ALA A 51 -27.43 2.18 -11.02
CA ALA A 51 -26.12 1.99 -11.65
C ALA A 51 -25.35 0.83 -10.99
N PRO A 52 -24.48 0.11 -11.74
CA PRO A 52 -23.71 -1.02 -11.20
C PRO A 52 -22.68 -0.65 -10.13
N TYR A 53 -22.28 0.63 -10.05
CA TYR A 53 -21.26 1.10 -9.12
C TYR A 53 -21.68 2.34 -8.33
N ILE A 54 -21.11 2.48 -7.14
CA ILE A 54 -21.13 3.69 -6.33
C ILE A 54 -19.68 4.10 -6.03
N LEU A 55 -19.31 5.33 -6.39
CA LEU A 55 -18.02 5.92 -6.05
C LEU A 55 -18.23 6.94 -4.92
N ILE A 56 -17.56 6.76 -3.78
CA ILE A 56 -17.67 7.64 -2.61
C ILE A 56 -16.36 8.37 -2.40
N ASP A 57 -16.40 9.70 -2.49
CA ASP A 57 -15.22 10.53 -2.30
C ASP A 57 -14.67 10.45 -0.87
N GLY A 58 -13.35 10.46 -0.75
CA GLY A 58 -12.66 10.62 0.54
C GLY A 58 -13.07 11.90 1.27
N ALA A 59 -13.50 12.95 0.57
CA ALA A 59 -14.04 14.16 1.19
C ALA A 59 -15.32 13.90 2.01
N VAL A 60 -16.19 13.00 1.55
CA VAL A 60 -17.40 12.59 2.29
C VAL A 60 -16.99 11.83 3.54
N LEU A 61 -16.05 10.89 3.42
CA LEU A 61 -15.54 10.13 4.56
C LEU A 61 -14.80 11.03 5.57
N ASN A 62 -14.10 12.06 5.11
CA ASN A 62 -13.35 12.99 5.97
C ASN A 62 -14.17 14.16 6.50
N GLN A 63 -15.49 14.16 6.32
CA GLN A 63 -16.36 15.21 6.89
C GLN A 63 -16.19 15.34 8.41
N MET A 64 -15.91 14.22 9.10
CA MET A 64 -15.62 14.17 10.53
C MET A 64 -14.31 13.43 10.82
N PRO A 65 -13.56 13.84 11.86
CA PRO A 65 -12.31 13.19 12.24
C PRO A 65 -12.55 11.81 12.86
N GLY A 66 -11.62 10.88 12.63
CA GLY A 66 -11.63 9.52 13.21
C GLY A 66 -11.73 8.43 12.14
N THR A 67 -11.59 7.16 12.55
CA THR A 67 -11.74 6.01 11.64
C THR A 67 -13.21 5.85 11.29
N GLN A 68 -13.54 5.96 10.00
CA GLN A 68 -14.90 5.80 9.51
C GLN A 68 -15.24 4.32 9.37
N THR A 69 -16.51 3.96 9.47
CA THR A 69 -16.99 2.62 9.13
C THR A 69 -18.00 2.72 8.01
N LEU A 70 -17.64 2.15 6.86
CA LEU A 70 -18.55 1.95 5.74
C LEU A 70 -19.37 0.69 5.97
N ARG A 71 -20.67 0.80 5.76
CA ARG A 71 -21.60 -0.33 5.81
C ARG A 71 -22.50 -0.33 4.58
N ALA A 72 -22.43 -1.39 3.79
CA ALA A 72 -23.29 -1.63 2.64
C ALA A 72 -24.13 -2.89 2.85
N GLN A 73 -25.40 -2.86 2.46
CA GLN A 73 -26.33 -3.98 2.61
C GLN A 73 -27.13 -4.19 1.33
N ALA A 74 -26.99 -5.37 0.72
CA ALA A 74 -27.84 -5.91 -0.34
C ALA A 74 -27.72 -7.44 -0.33
N GLU A 75 -28.64 -8.15 -0.97
CA GLU A 75 -28.58 -9.61 -1.07
C GLU A 75 -27.48 -10.03 -2.06
N GLY A 76 -26.66 -11.02 -1.68
CA GLY A 76 -25.59 -11.54 -2.54
C GLY A 76 -24.19 -11.06 -2.16
N ASP A 77 -23.26 -11.18 -3.09
CA ASP A 77 -21.85 -10.83 -2.86
C ASP A 77 -21.67 -9.32 -3.04
N LEU A 78 -21.16 -8.67 -2.00
CA LEU A 78 -20.84 -7.25 -1.96
C LEU A 78 -19.34 -7.05 -2.02
N PHE A 79 -18.94 -6.05 -2.80
CA PHE A 79 -17.57 -5.65 -3.00
C PHE A 79 -17.37 -4.19 -2.59
N ALA A 80 -16.29 -3.91 -1.88
CA ALA A 80 -15.80 -2.57 -1.68
C ALA A 80 -14.27 -2.52 -1.81
N SER A 81 -13.74 -1.54 -2.53
CA SER A 81 -12.31 -1.27 -2.61
C SER A 81 -12.02 0.20 -2.42
N TYR A 82 -10.77 0.55 -2.11
CA TYR A 82 -10.34 1.95 -2.11
C TYR A 82 -9.06 2.14 -2.92
N GLY A 83 -8.91 3.34 -3.47
CA GLY A 83 -7.86 3.68 -4.42
C GLY A 83 -7.81 5.19 -4.64
N ARG A 84 -6.91 5.64 -5.52
CA ARG A 84 -6.89 7.05 -5.95
C ARG A 84 -8.18 7.35 -6.71
N THR A 85 -8.76 8.53 -6.47
CA THR A 85 -10.00 8.92 -7.16
C THR A 85 -9.84 8.90 -8.68
N ALA A 86 -8.75 9.47 -9.21
CA ALA A 86 -8.47 9.46 -10.65
C ALA A 86 -8.42 8.03 -11.24
N ASP A 87 -7.71 7.10 -10.59
CA ASP A 87 -7.63 5.71 -11.05
C ASP A 87 -9.00 5.00 -11.04
N MET A 88 -9.87 5.35 -10.09
CA MET A 88 -11.22 4.80 -10.01
C MET A 88 -12.13 5.39 -11.09
N GLU A 89 -12.01 6.68 -11.37
CA GLU A 89 -12.73 7.35 -12.45
C GLU A 89 -12.30 6.78 -13.81
N ASP A 90 -10.99 6.62 -14.05
CA ASP A 90 -10.47 5.97 -15.27
C ASP A 90 -10.98 4.54 -15.42
N TRP A 91 -11.00 3.76 -14.34
CA TRP A 91 -11.53 2.38 -14.36
C TRP A 91 -13.04 2.33 -14.63
N LEU A 92 -13.79 3.36 -14.22
CA LEU A 92 -15.22 3.50 -14.43
C LEU A 92 -15.58 4.20 -15.74
N ALA A 93 -14.62 4.66 -16.54
CA ALA A 93 -14.88 5.48 -17.73
C ALA A 93 -15.84 4.81 -18.73
N ASP A 94 -15.82 3.47 -18.81
CA ASP A 94 -16.68 2.67 -19.69
C ASP A 94 -18.01 2.23 -19.05
N ALA A 95 -18.32 2.68 -17.83
CA ALA A 95 -19.51 2.26 -17.09
C ALA A 95 -20.23 3.42 -16.39
N ALA A 96 -21.56 3.31 -16.28
CA ALA A 96 -22.34 4.26 -15.49
C ALA A 96 -22.15 4.00 -13.98
N TYR A 97 -22.00 5.07 -13.19
CA TYR A 97 -21.84 4.97 -11.74
C TYR A 97 -22.49 6.13 -10.99
N ASN A 98 -22.86 5.87 -9.73
CA ASN A 98 -23.34 6.89 -8.81
C ASN A 98 -22.16 7.53 -8.08
N HIS A 99 -21.84 8.78 -8.39
CA HIS A 99 -20.79 9.54 -7.72
C HIS A 99 -21.34 10.26 -6.49
N VAL A 100 -20.78 9.96 -5.32
CA VAL A 100 -21.16 10.50 -4.03
C VAL A 100 -20.08 11.48 -3.56
N SER A 101 -20.39 12.77 -3.61
CA SER A 101 -19.46 13.86 -3.31
C SER A 101 -20.03 14.80 -2.24
N LEU A 102 -19.20 15.75 -1.78
CA LEU A 102 -19.62 16.78 -0.82
C LEU A 102 -19.97 18.07 -1.56
N GLY A 103 -21.23 18.47 -1.50
CA GLY A 103 -21.72 19.74 -2.05
C GLY A 103 -21.09 20.95 -1.36
N LYS A 104 -21.20 22.12 -2.00
CA LYS A 104 -20.64 23.40 -1.47
C LYS A 104 -21.21 23.81 -0.11
N ASP A 105 -22.37 23.28 0.25
CA ASP A 105 -23.05 23.50 1.53
C ASP A 105 -22.66 22.47 2.61
N GLY A 106 -21.73 21.56 2.31
CA GLY A 106 -21.28 20.50 3.20
C GLY A 106 -22.25 19.33 3.32
N LYS A 107 -23.24 19.21 2.42
CA LYS A 107 -24.13 18.04 2.36
C LYS A 107 -23.64 17.00 1.36
N ILE A 108 -24.03 15.75 1.59
CA ILE A 108 -23.76 14.65 0.66
C ILE A 108 -24.68 14.79 -0.54
N GLU A 109 -24.10 14.86 -1.72
CA GLU A 109 -24.79 14.87 -3.01
C GLU A 109 -24.48 13.57 -3.76
N THR A 110 -25.42 13.09 -4.56
CA THR A 110 -25.25 11.91 -5.40
C THR A 110 -25.64 12.26 -6.83
N THR A 111 -24.72 12.06 -7.76
CA THR A 111 -24.90 12.35 -9.19
C THR A 111 -24.62 11.09 -10.00
N LEU A 112 -25.53 10.75 -10.91
CA LEU A 112 -25.27 9.72 -11.89
C LEU A 112 -24.27 10.23 -12.93
N VAL A 113 -23.18 9.50 -13.11
CA VAL A 113 -22.23 9.68 -14.21
C VAL A 113 -22.53 8.60 -15.24
N GLU A 114 -22.82 9.00 -16.46
CA GLU A 114 -23.04 8.08 -17.58
C GLU A 114 -21.70 7.65 -18.18
N ALA A 115 -21.64 6.45 -18.76
CA ALA A 115 -20.43 5.94 -19.39
C ALA A 115 -19.99 6.85 -20.55
N GLU A 116 -18.69 7.14 -20.63
CA GLU A 116 -18.14 7.83 -21.80
C GLU A 116 -18.20 6.86 -22.99
N THR A 117 -19.10 7.11 -23.93
CA THR A 117 -19.15 6.34 -25.17
C THR A 117 -17.95 6.76 -26.01
N THR A 118 -16.86 5.99 -25.96
CA THR A 118 -15.78 6.15 -26.93
C THR A 118 -16.32 5.77 -28.31
N ALA A 119 -16.74 6.77 -29.09
CA ALA A 119 -17.00 6.58 -30.50
C ALA A 119 -15.68 6.10 -31.14
N ALA A 120 -15.68 4.88 -31.66
CA ALA A 120 -14.57 4.37 -32.46
C ALA A 120 -14.19 5.40 -33.53
N PRO A 121 -12.90 5.65 -33.81
CA PRO A 121 -12.51 6.54 -34.88
C PRO A 121 -13.07 5.96 -36.19
N ALA A 122 -13.92 6.74 -36.87
CA ALA A 122 -14.45 6.38 -38.16
C ALA A 122 -13.29 6.08 -39.12
N GLU A 123 -13.18 4.81 -39.51
CA GLU A 123 -12.27 4.38 -40.56
C GLU A 123 -12.60 5.13 -41.86
N GLY A 124 -11.61 5.88 -42.35
CA GLY A 124 -11.33 6.02 -43.78
C GLY A 124 -12.28 6.86 -44.62
N ASP A 125 -12.12 8.18 -44.59
CA ASP A 125 -12.37 9.00 -45.79
C ASP A 125 -11.10 8.98 -46.64
N ALA A 126 -10.89 7.85 -47.33
CA ALA A 126 -9.87 7.73 -48.36
C ALA A 126 -10.33 8.50 -49.60
N ALA A 127 -9.86 9.75 -49.69
CA ALA A 127 -9.87 10.52 -50.93
C ALA A 127 -9.08 9.73 -51.99
N SER A 128 -9.80 9.07 -52.89
CA SER A 128 -9.30 8.53 -54.13
C SER A 128 -9.70 9.48 -55.26
N ASP A 129 -8.76 10.35 -55.63
CA ASP A 129 -8.68 10.91 -56.96
C ASP A 129 -8.35 9.75 -57.92
N ASP A 130 -9.28 9.39 -58.80
CA ASP A 130 -8.97 9.28 -60.23
C ASP A 130 -10.24 9.02 -61.08
N ALA A 131 -10.32 9.79 -62.16
CA ALA A 131 -11.36 9.73 -63.16
C ALA A 131 -11.13 8.56 -64.14
N ALA A 132 -12.22 7.90 -64.57
CA ALA A 132 -12.70 7.87 -65.96
C ALA A 132 -13.51 6.61 -66.35
N THR A 133 -14.67 6.89 -66.95
CA THR A 133 -15.34 6.21 -68.09
C THR A 133 -16.03 4.84 -67.93
N ASP A 134 -17.36 4.92 -68.10
CA ASP A 134 -18.29 4.07 -68.88
C ASP A 134 -18.70 2.68 -68.36
N PRO A 135 -20.02 2.40 -68.35
CA PRO A 135 -20.46 1.07 -68.75
C PRO A 135 -21.60 1.09 -69.78
N GLY A 136 -21.33 0.42 -70.91
CA GLY A 136 -22.33 -0.05 -71.86
C GLY A 136 -23.15 -1.22 -71.31
N ALA A 137 -24.38 -1.30 -71.81
CA ALA A 137 -25.47 -2.18 -71.44
C ALA A 137 -25.27 -3.68 -71.76
N GLY A 138 -26.03 -4.53 -71.04
CA GLY A 138 -26.26 -5.93 -71.42
C GLY A 138 -27.08 -6.75 -70.40
N ASP A 139 -28.39 -6.84 -70.66
CA ASP A 139 -29.40 -7.86 -70.26
C ASP A 139 -28.88 -9.31 -70.06
N ALA A 140 -29.54 -10.28 -69.40
CA ALA A 140 -30.74 -10.40 -68.58
C ALA A 140 -30.88 -11.86 -68.07
N ALA A 141 -31.63 -12.00 -66.97
CA ALA A 141 -32.58 -13.08 -66.60
C ALA A 141 -32.11 -14.50 -66.19
N GLY A 142 -32.64 -14.95 -65.03
CA GLY A 142 -32.57 -16.34 -64.56
C GLY A 142 -33.16 -16.67 -63.18
N ASP A 143 -34.36 -16.14 -62.90
CA ASP A 143 -35.43 -16.56 -61.95
C ASP A 143 -35.26 -17.78 -61.00
N VAL A 144 -35.46 -17.56 -59.68
CA VAL A 144 -36.33 -18.38 -58.79
C VAL A 144 -36.68 -17.63 -57.48
N ALA A 145 -37.97 -17.34 -57.29
CA ALA A 145 -38.64 -17.02 -56.03
C ALA A 145 -38.86 -18.30 -55.17
N GLY A 146 -39.05 -18.30 -53.85
CA GLY A 146 -39.18 -17.24 -52.84
C GLY A 146 -39.41 -17.88 -51.46
N GLY A 147 -39.21 -17.12 -50.37
CA GLY A 147 -39.47 -17.55 -49.00
C GLY A 147 -39.19 -16.45 -47.98
N ASP A 148 -40.22 -15.64 -47.70
CA ASP A 148 -40.53 -14.89 -46.47
C ASP A 148 -39.37 -14.37 -45.59
N ALA A 149 -39.08 -13.05 -45.66
CA ALA A 149 -38.23 -12.35 -44.71
C ALA A 149 -38.94 -11.09 -44.18
N ALA A 150 -39.30 -11.14 -42.89
CA ALA A 150 -39.62 -9.97 -42.09
C ALA A 150 -38.32 -9.21 -41.73
N PRO A 151 -38.36 -7.89 -41.48
CA PRO A 151 -37.17 -7.05 -41.48
C PRO A 151 -36.29 -7.32 -40.26
N ALA A 152 -34.98 -7.38 -40.49
CA ALA A 152 -33.96 -7.33 -39.46
C ALA A 152 -34.11 -6.03 -38.64
N GLU A 153 -34.49 -6.17 -37.37
CA GLU A 153 -34.24 -5.15 -36.37
C GLU A 153 -32.72 -4.92 -36.30
N GLY A 154 -32.36 -3.63 -36.31
CA GLY A 154 -30.99 -3.18 -36.25
C GLY A 154 -30.26 -3.82 -35.09
N ALA A 155 -29.01 -4.19 -35.35
CA ALA A 155 -28.03 -4.47 -34.33
C ALA A 155 -27.94 -3.23 -33.43
N ASP A 156 -28.61 -3.32 -32.29
CA ASP A 156 -28.46 -2.39 -31.18
C ASP A 156 -26.99 -2.42 -30.79
N ALA A 157 -26.36 -1.24 -30.78
CA ALA A 157 -25.02 -1.08 -30.27
C ALA A 157 -25.04 -1.52 -28.81
N ALA A 158 -24.36 -2.63 -28.49
CA ALA A 158 -24.28 -3.14 -27.13
C ALA A 158 -23.65 -2.06 -26.23
N THR A 159 -24.50 -1.35 -25.49
CA THR A 159 -24.13 -0.54 -24.33
C THR A 159 -23.30 -1.42 -23.41
N ALA A 160 -22.05 -1.04 -23.16
CA ALA A 160 -21.09 -1.84 -22.41
C ALA A 160 -21.66 -2.31 -21.06
N THR A 161 -21.77 -3.62 -20.92
CA THR A 161 -22.18 -4.32 -19.69
C THR A 161 -21.06 -4.23 -18.67
N GLY A 162 -21.35 -3.81 -17.44
CA GLY A 162 -20.33 -3.54 -16.42
C GLY A 162 -19.40 -4.73 -16.11
N ARG A 163 -18.19 -4.39 -15.64
CA ARG A 163 -17.06 -5.29 -15.35
C ARG A 163 -16.97 -5.66 -13.88
N ASN A 164 -16.61 -6.90 -13.55
CA ASN A 164 -16.37 -7.27 -12.16
C ASN A 164 -15.15 -6.49 -11.59
N PRO A 165 -15.30 -5.70 -10.52
CA PRO A 165 -14.18 -4.97 -9.93
C PRO A 165 -13.25 -5.86 -9.10
N ALA A 166 -13.67 -7.06 -8.69
CA ALA A 166 -12.88 -7.89 -7.80
C ALA A 166 -11.54 -8.33 -8.42
N GLY A 167 -10.47 -8.28 -7.63
CA GLY A 167 -9.16 -8.79 -8.03
C GLY A 167 -8.29 -7.81 -8.83
N SER A 168 -8.73 -6.58 -9.12
CA SER A 168 -7.90 -5.61 -9.84
C SER A 168 -6.58 -5.29 -9.12
N ASP A 169 -5.52 -5.07 -9.90
CA ASP A 169 -4.25 -4.55 -9.40
C ASP A 169 -4.31 -3.06 -9.02
N LEU A 170 -5.32 -2.30 -9.47
CA LEU A 170 -5.49 -0.87 -9.15
C LEU A 170 -5.83 -0.60 -7.68
N TRP A 171 -6.56 -1.52 -7.04
CA TRP A 171 -7.03 -1.32 -5.68
C TRP A 171 -5.88 -1.35 -4.68
N LEU A 172 -5.92 -0.46 -3.69
CA LEU A 172 -4.96 -0.52 -2.58
C LEU A 172 -5.29 -1.66 -1.63
N ASP A 173 -6.59 -1.84 -1.37
CA ASP A 173 -7.15 -2.98 -0.64
C ASP A 173 -8.58 -3.23 -1.12
N GLU A 174 -9.07 -4.46 -0.91
CA GLU A 174 -10.38 -4.90 -1.32
C GLU A 174 -11.08 -5.74 -0.23
N TYR A 175 -12.39 -5.58 -0.14
CA TYR A 175 -13.25 -6.26 0.83
C TYR A 175 -14.41 -6.91 0.08
N ALA A 176 -14.54 -8.22 0.23
CA ALA A 176 -15.66 -8.98 -0.30
C ALA A 176 -16.40 -9.68 0.84
N GLN A 177 -17.69 -9.40 0.99
CA GLN A 177 -18.55 -9.99 2.03
C GLN A 177 -19.94 -10.27 1.47
N LYS A 178 -20.63 -11.26 2.03
CA LYS A 178 -21.97 -11.64 1.60
C LYS A 178 -23.04 -10.95 2.46
N ASP A 179 -24.09 -10.43 1.83
CA ASP A 179 -25.28 -9.78 2.39
C ASP A 179 -25.06 -8.46 3.17
N LEU A 180 -23.93 -8.35 3.86
CA LEU A 180 -23.56 -7.21 4.69
C LEU A 180 -22.05 -6.99 4.63
N LEU A 181 -21.64 -5.87 4.05
CA LEU A 181 -20.25 -5.44 4.02
C LEU A 181 -19.99 -4.40 5.12
N ILE A 182 -18.97 -4.62 5.94
CA ILE A 182 -18.50 -3.69 6.97
C ILE A 182 -16.99 -3.48 6.79
N ALA A 183 -16.59 -2.29 6.39
CA ALA A 183 -15.19 -1.92 6.20
C ALA A 183 -14.82 -0.71 7.07
N PRO A 184 -13.90 -0.84 8.04
CA PRO A 184 -13.30 0.30 8.72
C PRO A 184 -12.30 0.97 7.77
N LEU A 185 -12.49 2.26 7.51
CA LEU A 185 -11.71 3.02 6.54
C LEU A 185 -11.14 4.27 7.19
N GLN A 186 -9.97 4.68 6.72
CA GLN A 186 -9.39 5.99 7.01
C GLN A 186 -8.62 6.45 5.78
N LEU A 187 -9.30 7.18 4.91
CA LEU A 187 -8.79 7.54 3.59
C LEU A 187 -8.38 9.02 3.56
N PRO A 188 -7.26 9.40 2.90
CA PRO A 188 -6.98 10.78 2.54
C PRO A 188 -8.03 11.36 1.57
N ALA A 189 -8.06 12.69 1.42
CA ALA A 189 -9.03 13.37 0.56
C ALA A 189 -8.89 13.02 -0.95
N GLY A 190 -7.69 12.63 -1.41
CA GLY A 190 -7.43 12.23 -2.80
C GLY A 190 -7.71 10.75 -3.12
N MET A 191 -8.33 10.02 -2.19
CA MET A 191 -8.74 8.63 -2.39
C MET A 191 -10.25 8.51 -2.33
N SER A 192 -10.79 7.52 -3.02
CA SER A 192 -12.22 7.21 -3.03
C SER A 192 -12.46 5.74 -2.72
N VAL A 193 -13.72 5.43 -2.43
CA VAL A 193 -14.19 4.06 -2.23
C VAL A 193 -15.11 3.68 -3.37
N LEU A 194 -14.84 2.56 -4.00
CA LEU A 194 -15.75 1.92 -4.94
C LEU A 194 -16.58 0.88 -4.20
N VAL A 195 -17.89 0.90 -4.37
CA VAL A 195 -18.83 -0.10 -3.84
C VAL A 195 -19.63 -0.69 -5.00
N ALA A 196 -19.65 -2.02 -5.09
CA ALA A 196 -20.34 -2.75 -6.14
C ALA A 196 -20.91 -4.08 -5.60
N ALA A 197 -21.76 -4.73 -6.39
CA ALA A 197 -22.06 -6.15 -6.23
C ALA A 197 -21.07 -6.97 -7.07
N ASP A 198 -21.50 -7.45 -8.23
CA ASP A 198 -20.67 -8.18 -9.21
C ASP A 198 -20.20 -7.30 -10.39
N GLY A 199 -20.57 -6.02 -10.40
CA GLY A 199 -20.30 -5.07 -11.49
C GLY A 199 -21.32 -5.07 -12.63
N THR A 200 -22.31 -5.96 -12.60
CA THR A 200 -23.42 -6.01 -13.58
C THR A 200 -24.77 -5.72 -12.94
N ALA A 201 -25.00 -6.22 -11.73
CA ALA A 201 -26.17 -5.94 -10.93
C ALA A 201 -26.10 -4.52 -10.35
N PRO A 202 -27.26 -3.86 -10.11
CA PRO A 202 -27.29 -2.56 -9.46
C PRO A 202 -26.55 -2.58 -8.13
N ALA A 203 -25.78 -1.52 -7.87
CA ALA A 203 -25.07 -1.33 -6.61
C ALA A 203 -26.04 -1.31 -5.41
N PRO A 204 -25.57 -1.65 -4.19
CA PRO A 204 -26.42 -1.70 -3.00
C PRO A 204 -27.11 -0.36 -2.71
N SER A 205 -28.44 -0.36 -2.63
CA SER A 205 -29.24 0.85 -2.35
C SER A 205 -29.16 1.34 -0.90
N LYS A 206 -28.61 0.53 0.02
CA LYS A 206 -28.44 0.86 1.44
C LYS A 206 -26.96 0.93 1.78
N VAL A 207 -26.38 2.12 1.62
CA VAL A 207 -25.01 2.43 2.05
C VAL A 207 -25.05 3.47 3.16
N THR A 208 -24.31 3.21 4.24
CA THR A 208 -24.20 4.11 5.39
C THR A 208 -22.74 4.29 5.77
N VAL A 209 -22.38 5.51 6.14
CA VAL A 209 -21.06 5.85 6.69
C VAL A 209 -21.26 6.26 8.14
N THR A 210 -20.46 5.69 9.04
CA THR A 210 -20.52 5.98 10.47
C THR A 210 -19.18 6.53 10.98
N TRP A 211 -19.24 7.64 11.72
CA TRP A 211 -18.08 8.29 12.33
C TRP A 211 -18.12 8.19 13.85
N PRO A 212 -16.99 7.95 14.52
CA PRO A 212 -16.90 8.04 15.97
C PRO A 212 -16.82 9.51 16.41
N LEU A 213 -17.72 9.94 17.28
CA LEU A 213 -17.69 11.27 17.88
C LEU A 213 -16.86 11.25 19.16
N GLN A 214 -15.86 12.13 19.25
CA GLN A 214 -15.07 12.34 20.47
C GLN A 214 -15.87 13.19 21.48
N THR A 215 -16.72 12.57 22.27
CA THR A 215 -17.45 13.26 23.34
C THR A 215 -16.57 13.35 24.60
N SER A 216 -15.90 14.49 24.80
CA SER A 216 -15.23 14.77 26.08
C SER A 216 -16.20 15.45 27.04
N THR A 217 -16.28 14.95 28.28
CA THR A 217 -17.04 15.57 29.37
C THR A 217 -16.06 16.15 30.40
N PRO A 218 -15.35 17.26 30.08
CA PRO A 218 -14.20 17.73 30.86
C PRO A 218 -14.54 18.16 32.29
N TRP A 219 -15.81 18.48 32.57
CA TRP A 219 -16.27 18.89 33.90
C TRP A 219 -16.75 17.74 34.77
N ALA A 220 -16.99 16.55 34.20
CA ALA A 220 -17.56 15.43 34.95
C ALA A 220 -16.62 14.97 36.07
N GLY A 221 -15.32 14.81 35.80
CA GLY A 221 -14.31 14.43 36.79
C GLY A 221 -14.12 15.48 37.89
N PRO A 222 -13.85 16.76 37.57
CA PRO A 222 -13.75 17.82 38.59
C PRO A 222 -14.99 17.97 39.45
N LEU A 223 -16.20 17.84 38.89
CA LEU A 223 -17.44 17.93 39.65
C LEU A 223 -17.62 16.74 40.60
N ILE A 224 -17.32 15.51 40.15
CA ILE A 224 -17.40 14.30 40.98
C ILE A 224 -16.35 14.34 42.09
N VAL A 225 -15.10 14.68 41.77
CA VAL A 225 -13.99 14.75 42.74
C VAL A 225 -14.19 15.90 43.72
N GLY A 226 -14.56 17.09 43.22
CA GLY A 226 -14.86 18.26 44.04
C GLY A 226 -16.03 18.00 44.99
N GLY A 227 -17.09 17.34 44.51
CA GLY A 227 -18.21 16.91 45.33
C GLY A 227 -17.82 15.87 46.38
N ALA A 228 -16.98 14.89 46.04
CA ALA A 228 -16.47 13.89 46.99
C ALA A 228 -15.62 14.53 48.11
N ILE A 229 -14.75 15.48 47.77
CA ILE A 229 -13.97 16.25 48.74
C ILE A 229 -14.89 17.06 49.67
N LEU A 230 -15.88 17.76 49.11
CA LEU A 230 -16.86 18.51 49.89
C LEU A 230 -17.68 17.61 50.82
N MET A 231 -18.05 16.41 50.37
CA MET A 231 -18.73 15.42 51.21
C MET A 231 -17.83 15.00 52.38
N ALA A 232 -16.55 14.72 52.14
CA ALA A 232 -15.59 14.37 53.19
C ALA A 232 -15.40 15.52 54.21
N VAL A 233 -15.32 16.77 53.75
CA VAL A 233 -15.26 17.96 54.62
C VAL A 233 -16.55 18.10 55.44
N GLY A 234 -17.72 17.87 54.84
CA GLY A 234 -19.01 17.85 55.53
C GLY A 234 -19.06 16.82 56.66
N VAL A 235 -18.60 15.59 56.39
CA VAL A 235 -18.47 14.51 57.40
C VAL A 235 -17.52 14.92 58.52
N PHE A 236 -16.37 15.50 58.19
CA PHE A 236 -15.38 15.95 59.17
C PHE A 236 -15.93 17.04 60.11
N LEU A 237 -16.61 18.05 59.55
CA LEU A 237 -17.26 19.11 60.33
C LEU A 237 -18.39 18.55 61.22
N TYR A 238 -19.14 17.57 60.72
CA TYR A 238 -20.17 16.88 61.48
C TYR A 238 -19.60 16.12 62.69
N ILE A 239 -18.50 15.37 62.48
CA ILE A 239 -17.79 14.65 63.56
C ILE A 239 -17.23 15.62 64.59
N LEU A 240 -16.62 16.73 64.16
CA LEU A 240 -16.15 17.79 65.09
C LEU A 240 -17.30 18.40 65.89
N GLY A 241 -18.45 18.63 65.25
CA GLY A 241 -19.67 19.09 65.91
C GLY A 241 -20.10 18.16 67.05
N ILE A 242 -20.14 16.84 66.79
CA ILE A 242 -20.48 15.82 67.80
C ILE A 242 -19.43 15.75 68.91
N ARG A 243 -18.13 15.77 68.56
CA ARG A 243 -17.03 15.68 69.52
C ARG A 243 -17.00 16.88 70.46
N HIS A 244 -17.33 18.07 69.97
CA HIS A 244 -17.47 19.28 70.79
C HIS A 244 -18.65 19.20 71.76
N VAL A 245 -19.78 18.64 71.32
CA VAL A 245 -20.95 18.40 72.18
C VAL A 245 -20.62 17.40 73.29
N ARG A 246 -19.90 16.31 72.97
CA ARG A 246 -19.46 15.33 73.97
C ARG A 246 -18.49 15.94 74.98
N ARG A 247 -17.55 16.79 74.56
CA ARG A 247 -16.60 17.48 75.48
C ARG A 247 -17.26 18.51 76.39
N ARG A 248 -18.42 19.08 76.02
CA ARG A 248 -19.15 20.06 76.85
C ARG A 248 -20.11 19.45 77.88
N ARG A 249 -20.30 18.13 77.85
CA ARG A 249 -21.09 17.38 78.84
C ARG A 249 -20.20 16.54 79.75
N GLY A 250 -19.17 17.17 80.35
CA GLY A 250 -18.41 16.56 81.45
C GLY A 250 -19.28 16.42 82.72
N PRO A 251 -18.98 15.46 83.62
CA PRO A 251 -19.84 15.15 84.76
C PRO A 251 -19.79 16.29 85.80
N ARG A 252 -20.91 16.97 86.03
CA ARG A 252 -21.06 17.90 87.17
C ARG A 252 -21.46 17.11 88.42
N ARG A 253 -20.51 16.84 89.32
CA ARG A 253 -20.83 16.46 90.70
C ARG A 253 -21.27 17.72 91.47
N LYS A 254 -22.49 17.69 92.02
CA LYS A 254 -22.92 18.63 93.07
C LYS A 254 -22.12 18.32 94.33
N GLY A 255 -21.27 19.24 94.76
CA GLY A 255 -20.61 19.23 96.08
C GLY A 255 -21.25 20.28 96.99
N LEU A 256 -21.53 19.89 98.23
CA LEU A 256 -22.19 20.65 99.30
C LEU A 256 -21.33 21.83 99.85
N PRO A 257 -21.94 22.80 100.58
CA PRO A 257 -21.28 24.03 101.03
C PRO A 257 -20.30 23.80 102.20
N LEU A 258 -19.20 24.56 102.20
CA LEU A 258 -18.20 24.63 103.28
C LEU A 258 -18.48 25.84 104.19
N PRO A 259 -18.29 25.73 105.52
CA PRO A 259 -18.25 26.87 106.43
C PRO A 259 -16.86 27.53 106.52
N VAL A 260 -16.87 28.77 107.00
CA VAL A 260 -15.79 29.78 107.04
C VAL A 260 -14.86 29.63 108.25
N THR A 261 -13.55 29.80 108.05
CA THR A 261 -12.61 30.40 109.04
C THR A 261 -11.37 31.00 108.33
N GLU A 262 -11.32 32.34 108.36
CA GLU A 262 -10.21 33.29 108.66
C GLU A 262 -8.76 33.18 108.09
N PRO A 263 -8.05 34.33 107.99
CA PRO A 263 -7.04 34.58 106.96
C PRO A 263 -5.59 34.51 107.47
N ILE A 264 -4.64 34.30 106.55
CA ILE A 264 -3.23 34.64 106.76
C ILE A 264 -2.73 35.42 105.53
N ASP A 265 -2.26 36.64 105.82
CA ASP A 265 -1.57 37.55 104.92
C ASP A 265 -0.05 37.34 105.07
N ILE A 266 0.67 37.24 103.95
CA ILE A 266 2.10 37.55 103.86
C ILE A 266 2.44 38.01 102.44
N SER A 267 2.33 39.33 102.25
CA SER A 267 3.38 40.20 101.69
C SER A 267 4.62 39.56 101.01
N LYS A 268 4.72 39.88 99.71
CA LYS A 268 5.87 40.48 98.99
C LYS A 268 7.22 39.75 98.80
N LEU A 269 7.78 40.11 97.64
CA LEU A 269 9.16 40.10 97.16
C LEU A 269 9.64 38.79 96.54
N ASP A 270 10.41 38.77 95.46
CA ASP A 270 10.73 39.65 94.31
C ASP A 270 11.90 38.92 93.63
N ASP A 271 12.16 39.23 92.35
CA ASP A 271 13.43 39.05 91.63
C ASP A 271 13.90 37.60 91.33
N ASP A 272 14.61 37.28 90.24
CA ASP A 272 15.11 38.04 89.11
C ASP A 272 15.47 37.04 87.97
N ASP A 273 15.06 37.41 86.77
CA ASP A 273 15.86 37.58 85.54
C ASP A 273 16.88 36.56 84.94
N LYS A 274 16.85 36.56 83.59
CA LYS A 274 17.85 36.20 82.56
C LYS A 274 18.15 34.75 82.16
N GLY A 275 18.18 34.56 80.83
CA GLY A 275 19.23 33.76 80.19
C GLY A 275 18.80 32.90 79.00
N VAL A 276 18.83 33.50 77.81
CA VAL A 276 18.80 32.83 76.49
C VAL A 276 20.08 32.01 76.29
N ILE A 277 20.03 30.75 75.81
CA ILE A 277 20.84 30.21 74.67
C ILE A 277 20.15 28.94 74.12
N SER A 278 20.01 28.90 72.80
CA SER A 278 19.73 27.75 71.95
C SER A 278 20.82 26.66 72.01
N ASN A 279 20.46 25.38 71.88
CA ASN A 279 21.15 24.56 70.89
C ASN A 279 20.36 23.32 70.45
N GLN A 280 20.58 23.01 69.17
CA GLN A 280 20.07 21.88 68.42
C GLN A 280 20.66 20.52 68.85
N ALA A 281 19.96 19.49 68.38
CA ALA A 281 20.49 18.24 67.81
C ALA A 281 20.25 16.95 68.61
N SER A 282 19.30 16.18 68.07
CA SER A 282 19.51 14.79 67.61
C SER A 282 20.48 13.92 68.41
N SER A 283 20.00 12.83 69.01
CA SER A 283 19.97 11.54 68.29
C SER A 283 19.52 10.37 69.19
N ARG A 284 18.93 9.39 68.50
CA ARG A 284 19.02 7.93 68.71
C ARG A 284 18.36 7.27 69.95
N ARG A 285 17.28 6.55 69.62
CA ARG A 285 17.18 5.07 69.62
C ARG A 285 17.34 4.38 70.99
N ALA A 286 16.24 3.83 71.51
CA ALA A 286 16.15 2.42 71.90
C ALA A 286 14.71 1.99 72.20
N VAL A 287 14.48 0.71 71.96
CA VAL A 287 13.25 -0.08 72.00
C VAL A 287 12.88 -0.48 73.43
N ALA A 288 11.60 -0.82 73.62
CA ALA A 288 10.96 -1.62 74.69
C ALA A 288 10.05 -0.77 75.60
N GLY A 289 8.78 -1.10 75.84
CA GLY A 289 7.99 -2.23 75.39
C GLY A 289 6.65 -2.26 76.14
N SER A 290 5.65 -2.87 75.49
CA SER A 290 4.42 -3.40 76.09
C SER A 290 3.37 -2.36 76.59
N ARG A 291 2.06 -2.56 76.50
CA ARG A 291 1.17 -3.57 75.89
C ARG A 291 -0.27 -3.03 76.08
N ARG A 292 -1.18 -3.49 75.22
CA ARG A 292 -2.67 -3.40 75.28
C ARG A 292 -3.28 -2.11 74.70
N ALA A 293 -4.35 -2.13 73.90
CA ALA A 293 -5.05 -3.16 73.15
C ALA A 293 -6.16 -2.44 72.33
N PHE A 294 -6.68 -3.14 71.33
CA PHE A 294 -8.01 -2.96 70.71
C PHE A 294 -8.23 -1.85 69.67
N ALA A 295 -8.15 -2.29 68.41
CA ALA A 295 -9.24 -2.28 67.44
C ALA A 295 -9.77 -0.92 66.94
N ALA A 296 -9.23 -0.50 65.80
CA ALA A 296 -10.04 0.07 64.71
C ALA A 296 -9.41 -0.32 63.36
N LEU A 297 -10.17 -1.16 62.65
CA LEU A 297 -9.97 -1.72 61.31
C LEU A 297 -9.88 -0.65 60.19
N PRO A 298 -9.47 -1.04 58.96
CA PRO A 298 -8.81 -0.23 57.96
C PRO A 298 -9.82 0.54 57.09
N ILE A 299 -9.71 1.87 57.07
CA ILE A 299 -10.51 2.71 56.15
C ILE A 299 -9.63 3.38 55.09
N VAL A 300 -8.30 3.20 55.14
CA VAL A 300 -7.37 3.88 54.21
C VAL A 300 -6.95 2.99 53.03
N ALA A 301 -7.12 1.66 53.10
CA ALA A 301 -6.75 0.76 52.01
C ALA A 301 -7.86 0.54 50.96
N VAL A 302 -9.14 0.71 51.31
CA VAL A 302 -10.27 0.56 50.37
C VAL A 302 -10.52 1.84 49.56
N SER A 303 -10.10 3.00 50.06
CA SER A 303 -10.20 4.27 49.34
C SER A 303 -9.13 4.44 48.25
N ALA A 304 -7.99 3.75 48.32
CA ALA A 304 -6.99 3.78 47.25
C ALA A 304 -7.34 2.84 46.06
N LEU A 305 -8.09 1.76 46.30
CA LEU A 305 -8.49 0.80 45.25
C LEU A 305 -9.76 1.19 44.48
N LEU A 306 -10.53 2.19 44.94
CA LEU A 306 -11.69 2.72 44.21
C LEU A 306 -11.36 3.94 43.33
N PHE A 307 -10.14 4.48 43.39
CA PHE A 307 -9.71 5.63 42.57
C PHE A 307 -8.88 5.26 41.33
N THR A 308 -8.61 3.98 41.07
CA THR A 308 -7.88 3.53 39.87
C THR A 308 -8.78 3.41 38.62
N GLY A 309 -10.07 3.71 38.72
CA GLY A 309 -11.02 3.72 37.60
C GLY A 309 -11.22 5.08 36.91
N CYS A 310 -10.45 6.11 37.26
CA CYS A 310 -10.56 7.43 36.63
C CYS A 310 -10.08 7.37 35.17
N SER A 311 -11.00 7.09 34.25
CA SER A 311 -10.81 7.28 32.80
C SER A 311 -10.26 8.68 32.53
N ALA A 312 -9.18 8.78 31.75
CA ALA A 312 -8.51 10.05 31.41
C ALA A 312 -9.44 11.08 30.76
N ASP A 313 -10.54 10.64 30.13
CA ASP A 313 -11.56 11.50 29.51
C ASP A 313 -12.45 12.29 30.49
N ALA A 314 -12.38 11.98 31.79
CA ALA A 314 -13.19 12.68 32.79
C ALA A 314 -12.56 13.99 33.28
N TRP A 315 -11.27 14.24 32.99
CA TRP A 315 -10.53 15.37 33.54
C TRP A 315 -10.27 16.46 32.50
N PRO A 316 -10.26 17.75 32.90
CA PRO A 316 -9.84 18.83 32.04
C PRO A 316 -8.33 18.67 31.82
N GLN A 317 -7.97 18.26 30.61
CA GLN A 317 -6.59 18.17 30.17
C GLN A 317 -6.11 19.61 29.95
N PHE A 318 -5.42 20.19 30.93
CA PHE A 318 -4.75 21.50 30.79
C PHE A 318 -3.37 21.40 30.13
N GLY A 319 -3.03 20.23 29.58
CA GLY A 319 -1.91 20.12 28.65
C GLY A 319 -2.30 20.76 27.34
N THR A 320 -1.33 21.30 26.61
CA THR A 320 -1.46 21.39 25.17
C THR A 320 -1.92 20.01 24.73
N THR A 321 -3.16 19.87 24.23
CA THR A 321 -3.45 18.81 23.27
C THR A 321 -2.22 18.79 22.37
N PRO A 322 -1.54 17.65 22.12
CA PRO A 322 -0.89 17.54 20.84
C PRO A 322 -1.98 17.92 19.84
N THR A 323 -1.96 19.20 19.42
CA THR A 323 -2.52 19.65 18.16
C THR A 323 -2.11 18.51 17.25
N PRO A 324 -3.05 17.75 16.64
CA PRO A 324 -2.69 16.72 15.70
C PRO A 324 -1.59 17.37 14.86
N SER A 325 -0.35 16.89 15.05
CA SER A 325 0.76 17.40 14.29
C SER A 325 0.25 17.18 12.89
N PRO A 326 0.01 18.23 12.08
CA PRO A 326 -0.55 18.03 10.75
C PRO A 326 0.31 16.93 10.16
N SER A 327 -0.27 15.73 10.02
CA SER A 327 0.42 14.60 9.40
C SER A 327 0.90 15.21 8.13
N ALA A 328 2.22 15.40 8.02
CA ALA A 328 2.79 16.33 7.08
C ALA A 328 2.04 16.11 5.79
N SER A 329 1.18 17.08 5.43
CA SER A 329 0.56 17.08 4.13
C SER A 329 1.80 17.06 3.27
N VAL A 330 2.10 15.90 2.67
CA VAL A 330 3.13 15.82 1.67
C VAL A 330 2.60 16.82 0.67
N ILE A 331 3.18 18.02 0.70
CA ILE A 331 2.90 19.05 -0.27
C ILE A 331 3.54 18.42 -1.50
N ALA A 332 2.75 17.61 -2.20
CA ALA A 332 2.99 17.36 -3.60
C ALA A 332 2.87 18.76 -4.21
N PRO A 333 3.96 19.38 -4.68
CA PRO A 333 3.87 20.59 -5.47
C PRO A 333 2.74 20.46 -6.49
N GLU A 334 1.94 21.51 -6.66
CA GLU A 334 0.89 21.54 -7.67
C GLU A 334 1.51 21.15 -9.03
N GLY A 335 1.01 20.06 -9.63
CA GLY A 335 1.54 19.49 -10.88
C GLY A 335 2.55 18.34 -10.73
N GLN A 336 2.82 17.83 -9.52
CA GLN A 336 3.61 16.61 -9.36
C GLN A 336 2.77 15.36 -9.64
N GLN A 337 3.20 14.59 -10.64
CA GLN A 337 2.59 13.29 -10.98
C GLN A 337 2.75 12.29 -9.85
N ALA A 338 1.72 11.46 -9.64
CA ALA A 338 1.72 10.48 -8.57
C ALA A 338 2.53 9.22 -8.98
N PRO A 339 3.16 8.53 -8.00
CA PRO A 339 3.81 7.25 -8.28
C PRO A 339 2.78 6.21 -8.74
N ALA A 340 3.16 5.38 -9.72
CA ALA A 340 2.29 4.37 -10.32
C ALA A 340 1.70 3.40 -9.29
N VAL A 341 2.51 2.93 -8.33
CA VAL A 341 2.10 1.98 -7.29
C VAL A 341 2.65 2.36 -5.92
N THR A 342 1.91 1.99 -4.87
CA THR A 342 2.42 2.06 -3.50
C THR A 342 3.25 0.81 -3.15
N LYS A 343 4.07 0.88 -2.09
CA LYS A 343 4.84 -0.28 -1.62
C LYS A 343 3.96 -1.49 -1.29
N ALA A 344 2.88 -1.29 -0.54
CA ALA A 344 1.97 -2.37 -0.16
C ALA A 344 1.28 -2.99 -1.38
N GLN A 345 0.90 -2.16 -2.35
CA GLN A 345 0.31 -2.59 -3.60
C GLN A 345 1.31 -3.40 -4.44
N ALA A 346 2.55 -2.93 -4.60
CA ALA A 346 3.60 -3.66 -5.32
C ALA A 346 3.88 -5.05 -4.71
N GLU A 347 3.96 -5.16 -3.38
CA GLU A 347 4.13 -6.46 -2.69
C GLU A 347 2.96 -7.42 -2.96
N ARG A 348 1.72 -6.90 -2.98
CA ARG A 348 0.52 -7.68 -3.28
C ARG A 348 0.50 -8.14 -4.73
N ILE A 349 0.72 -7.23 -5.67
CA ILE A 349 0.81 -7.52 -7.12
C ILE A 349 1.89 -8.58 -7.37
N MET A 350 3.08 -8.41 -6.82
CA MET A 350 4.18 -9.38 -6.97
C MET A 350 3.84 -10.76 -6.41
N THR A 351 3.12 -10.81 -5.28
CA THR A 351 2.66 -12.10 -4.72
C THR A 351 1.69 -12.80 -5.68
N ARG A 352 0.77 -12.05 -6.31
CA ARG A 352 -0.18 -12.61 -7.28
C ARG A 352 0.49 -13.05 -8.58
N ILE A 353 1.42 -12.24 -9.09
CA ILE A 353 2.23 -12.58 -10.27
C ILE A 353 3.00 -13.88 -10.00
N ALA A 354 3.73 -13.96 -8.88
CA ALA A 354 4.53 -15.14 -8.56
C ALA A 354 3.68 -16.40 -8.39
N ALA A 355 2.50 -16.29 -7.76
CA ALA A 355 1.58 -17.42 -7.64
C ALA A 355 1.04 -17.88 -8.99
N THR A 356 0.53 -16.95 -9.81
CA THR A 356 -0.06 -17.26 -11.13
C THR A 356 0.99 -17.85 -12.08
N VAL A 357 2.21 -17.30 -12.09
CA VAL A 357 3.30 -17.82 -12.92
C VAL A 357 3.79 -19.17 -12.40
N ALA A 358 3.81 -19.41 -11.09
CA ALA A 358 4.14 -20.73 -10.56
C ALA A 358 3.11 -21.80 -10.97
N ASP A 359 1.82 -21.45 -10.98
CA ASP A 359 0.76 -22.33 -11.48
C ASP A 359 0.89 -22.57 -12.99
N ALA A 360 1.21 -21.53 -13.76
CA ALA A 360 1.50 -21.62 -15.20
C ALA A 360 2.73 -22.51 -15.48
N ASP A 361 3.81 -22.36 -14.71
CA ASP A 361 5.03 -23.16 -14.81
C ASP A 361 4.79 -24.64 -14.48
N ALA A 362 3.93 -24.91 -13.50
CA ALA A 362 3.56 -26.26 -13.12
C ALA A 362 2.66 -26.92 -14.18
N ALA A 363 1.76 -26.14 -14.79
CA ALA A 363 0.84 -26.61 -15.83
C ALA A 363 1.42 -26.61 -17.25
N LEU A 364 2.55 -25.92 -17.49
CA LEU A 364 3.09 -25.60 -18.81
C LEU A 364 2.10 -24.78 -19.67
N ASP A 365 1.40 -23.84 -19.03
CA ASP A 365 0.31 -23.06 -19.62
C ASP A 365 0.79 -21.65 -20.01
N GLY A 366 0.99 -21.42 -21.31
CA GLY A 366 1.40 -20.13 -21.87
C GLY A 366 0.31 -19.06 -21.76
N ASP A 367 -0.96 -19.44 -21.91
CA ASP A 367 -2.08 -18.51 -21.84
C ASP A 367 -2.25 -17.99 -20.41
N LEU A 368 -2.09 -18.86 -19.40
CA LEU A 368 -2.06 -18.45 -18.00
C LEU A 368 -0.85 -17.56 -17.69
N ALA A 369 0.32 -17.85 -18.27
CA ALA A 369 1.51 -17.01 -18.12
C ALA A 369 1.32 -15.62 -18.74
N GLU A 370 0.68 -15.52 -19.91
CA GLU A 370 0.40 -14.25 -20.60
C GLU A 370 -0.48 -13.28 -19.78
N THR A 371 -1.30 -13.81 -18.86
CA THR A 371 -2.09 -12.96 -17.95
C THR A 371 -1.22 -12.09 -17.04
N ARG A 372 0.01 -12.53 -16.72
CA ARG A 372 0.93 -11.87 -15.78
C ARG A 372 2.33 -11.60 -16.34
N LEU A 373 2.64 -12.07 -17.55
CA LEU A 373 3.91 -11.86 -18.24
C LEU A 373 3.67 -11.27 -19.63
N SER A 374 4.63 -10.49 -20.12
CA SER A 374 4.64 -9.96 -21.47
C SER A 374 6.07 -9.83 -21.99
N GLY A 375 6.23 -9.39 -23.23
CA GLY A 375 7.54 -9.06 -23.82
C GLY A 375 8.56 -10.20 -23.74
N ALA A 376 9.80 -9.86 -23.39
CA ALA A 376 10.91 -10.82 -23.32
C ALA A 376 10.71 -11.90 -22.24
N ALA A 377 10.08 -11.54 -21.11
CA ALA A 377 9.82 -12.48 -20.03
C ALA A 377 8.84 -13.59 -20.42
N LEU A 378 7.77 -13.24 -21.14
CA LEU A 378 6.79 -14.22 -21.67
C LEU A 378 7.43 -15.12 -22.74
N ALA A 379 8.13 -14.51 -23.71
CA ALA A 379 8.75 -15.24 -24.80
C ALA A 379 9.75 -16.32 -24.33
N ALA A 380 10.51 -16.03 -23.27
CA ALA A 380 11.40 -16.99 -22.62
C ALA A 380 10.65 -18.16 -21.96
N ARG A 381 9.50 -17.89 -21.32
CA ARG A 381 8.66 -18.92 -20.67
C ARG A 381 7.98 -19.82 -21.68
N ASP A 382 7.37 -19.26 -22.72
CA ASP A 382 6.71 -20.02 -23.78
C ASP A 382 7.67 -21.00 -24.45
N THR A 383 8.91 -20.55 -24.70
CA THR A 383 9.95 -21.41 -25.25
C THR A 383 10.34 -22.51 -24.27
N ASN A 384 10.45 -22.20 -22.98
CA ASN A 384 10.71 -23.22 -21.96
C ASN A 384 9.57 -24.25 -21.85
N TYR A 385 8.30 -23.84 -21.95
CA TYR A 385 7.16 -24.76 -21.90
C TYR A 385 7.14 -25.71 -23.11
N LYS A 386 7.43 -25.19 -24.31
CA LYS A 386 7.64 -26.00 -25.51
C LYS A 386 8.78 -27.00 -25.33
N LEU A 387 9.89 -26.59 -24.71
CA LEU A 387 11.02 -27.47 -24.45
C LEU A 387 10.72 -28.55 -23.40
N ARG A 388 10.06 -28.20 -22.30
CA ARG A 388 9.69 -29.16 -21.23
C ARG A 388 8.63 -30.17 -21.67
N SER A 389 7.74 -29.78 -22.59
CA SER A 389 6.79 -30.72 -23.20
C SER A 389 7.46 -31.70 -24.18
N ALA A 390 8.57 -31.30 -24.82
CA ALA A 390 9.34 -32.16 -25.72
C ALA A 390 10.46 -32.96 -25.02
N ILE A 391 10.99 -32.47 -23.90
CA ILE A 391 12.17 -33.01 -23.21
C ILE A 391 11.84 -33.20 -21.73
N ALA A 392 11.74 -34.47 -21.30
CA ALA A 392 11.22 -34.87 -19.99
C ALA A 392 11.97 -34.26 -18.77
N ASP A 393 13.28 -34.04 -18.90
CA ASP A 393 14.15 -33.55 -17.81
C ASP A 393 14.71 -32.14 -18.07
N TYR A 394 14.03 -31.33 -18.89
CA TYR A 394 14.47 -29.95 -19.14
C TYR A 394 14.27 -29.07 -17.90
N LYS A 395 15.27 -28.25 -17.56
CA LYS A 395 15.27 -27.40 -16.35
C LYS A 395 14.05 -26.47 -16.38
N ALA A 396 13.28 -26.46 -15.29
CA ALA A 396 12.25 -25.46 -15.06
C ALA A 396 12.87 -24.05 -14.96
N PRO A 397 12.17 -23.00 -15.39
CA PRO A 397 12.70 -21.66 -15.26
C PRO A 397 12.67 -21.22 -13.79
N ASP A 398 13.51 -20.24 -13.45
CA ASP A 398 13.68 -19.81 -12.06
C ASP A 398 12.39 -19.11 -11.56
N PRO A 399 11.96 -19.32 -10.31
CA PRO A 399 10.71 -18.76 -9.80
C PRO A 399 10.79 -17.23 -9.66
N ILE A 400 9.65 -16.55 -9.77
CA ILE A 400 9.56 -15.10 -9.56
C ILE A 400 9.68 -14.78 -8.06
N LEU A 401 10.64 -13.94 -7.71
CA LEU A 401 10.90 -13.54 -6.33
C LEU A 401 9.93 -12.43 -5.89
N ALA A 402 8.91 -12.78 -5.12
CA ALA A 402 7.90 -11.82 -4.65
C ALA A 402 8.22 -11.13 -3.32
N LYS A 403 8.98 -11.77 -2.41
CA LYS A 403 9.28 -11.23 -1.07
C LYS A 403 10.64 -11.72 -0.53
N PRO A 404 11.37 -10.86 0.20
CA PRO A 404 11.14 -9.42 0.39
C PRO A 404 11.44 -8.60 -0.87
N LEU A 405 10.69 -7.50 -1.07
CA LEU A 405 11.03 -6.50 -2.08
C LEU A 405 12.05 -5.51 -1.49
N SER A 406 13.27 -5.49 -2.04
CA SER A 406 14.36 -4.64 -1.57
C SER A 406 14.31 -3.24 -2.18
N VAL A 407 13.85 -3.14 -3.44
CA VAL A 407 13.75 -1.89 -4.20
C VAL A 407 12.42 -1.83 -4.94
N ILE A 408 11.78 -0.66 -4.90
CA ILE A 408 10.55 -0.35 -5.64
C ILE A 408 10.69 1.08 -6.19
N LEU A 409 10.79 1.18 -7.51
CA LEU A 409 10.91 2.44 -8.25
C LEU A 409 9.70 2.59 -9.18
N PRO A 410 8.61 3.20 -8.69
CA PRO A 410 7.42 3.43 -9.50
C PRO A 410 7.66 4.59 -10.47
N GLN A 411 7.06 4.52 -11.65
CA GLN A 411 6.99 5.66 -12.55
C GLN A 411 6.11 6.75 -11.94
N ALA A 412 6.54 8.01 -11.98
CA ALA A 412 5.68 9.15 -11.66
C ALA A 412 4.93 9.54 -12.94
N TYR A 413 3.70 9.04 -13.10
CA TYR A 413 2.88 9.25 -14.28
C TYR A 413 1.42 9.03 -13.94
N ASP A 414 0.56 9.96 -14.37
CA ASP A 414 -0.87 9.94 -14.04
C ASP A 414 -1.72 9.31 -15.15
N ASP A 415 -1.20 9.12 -16.36
CA ASP A 415 -1.91 8.44 -17.45
C ASP A 415 -1.45 6.98 -17.60
N TRP A 416 -1.80 6.36 -18.72
CA TRP A 416 -1.50 4.97 -19.08
C TRP A 416 -0.60 4.92 -20.33
N PRO A 417 0.34 3.97 -20.44
CA PRO A 417 0.65 2.86 -19.53
C PRO A 417 1.50 3.27 -18.32
N ARG A 418 1.35 2.56 -17.19
CA ARG A 418 2.11 2.82 -15.95
C ARG A 418 3.05 1.68 -15.64
N SER A 419 4.29 2.01 -15.31
CA SER A 419 5.33 1.01 -15.07
C SER A 419 6.02 1.17 -13.71
N VAL A 420 6.63 0.10 -13.23
CA VAL A 420 7.44 0.09 -12.00
C VAL A 420 8.58 -0.91 -12.14
N ILE A 421 9.76 -0.51 -11.68
CA ILE A 421 10.90 -1.40 -11.51
C ILE A 421 10.90 -1.92 -10.08
N VAL A 422 10.97 -3.23 -9.90
CA VAL A 422 11.07 -3.87 -8.58
C VAL A 422 12.28 -4.77 -8.52
N VAL A 423 12.84 -4.91 -7.32
CA VAL A 423 13.85 -5.92 -7.02
C VAL A 423 13.32 -6.83 -5.92
N GLY A 424 13.11 -8.09 -6.27
CA GLY A 424 12.82 -9.16 -5.32
C GLY A 424 14.12 -9.82 -4.89
N ALA A 425 14.29 -10.08 -3.60
CA ALA A 425 15.43 -10.82 -3.07
C ALA A 425 14.94 -12.13 -2.44
N ASP A 426 15.79 -13.15 -2.47
CA ASP A 426 15.62 -14.35 -1.67
C ASP A 426 16.78 -14.47 -0.68
N GLU A 427 16.47 -14.41 0.60
CA GLU A 427 17.47 -14.49 1.67
C GLU A 427 18.10 -15.88 1.78
N GLU A 428 17.39 -16.94 1.32
CA GLU A 428 17.88 -18.32 1.40
C GLU A 428 18.90 -18.61 0.31
N SER A 429 18.55 -18.35 -0.96
CA SER A 429 19.46 -18.53 -2.09
C SER A 429 20.48 -17.39 -2.26
N LYS A 430 20.29 -16.27 -1.55
CA LYS A 430 21.07 -15.02 -1.72
C LYS A 430 21.05 -14.47 -3.15
N THR A 431 20.00 -14.81 -3.90
CA THR A 431 19.77 -14.26 -5.23
C THR A 431 18.86 -13.04 -5.15
N SER A 432 18.95 -12.17 -6.15
CA SER A 432 18.03 -11.06 -6.30
C SER A 432 17.69 -10.92 -7.77
N SER A 433 16.43 -10.66 -8.07
CA SER A 433 15.93 -10.49 -9.43
C SER A 433 15.33 -9.11 -9.58
N ILE A 434 15.74 -8.41 -10.63
CA ILE A 434 15.19 -7.12 -11.05
C ILE A 434 14.15 -7.36 -12.14
N MET A 435 13.03 -6.65 -12.04
CA MET A 435 11.88 -6.83 -12.92
C MET A 435 11.29 -5.48 -13.33
N VAL A 436 10.86 -5.39 -14.59
CA VAL A 436 9.98 -4.32 -15.06
C VAL A 436 8.57 -4.89 -15.13
N MET A 437 7.62 -4.26 -14.43
CA MET A 437 6.20 -4.55 -14.63
C MET A 437 5.49 -3.31 -15.15
N SER A 438 4.52 -3.53 -16.02
CA SER A 438 3.73 -2.48 -16.66
C SER A 438 2.26 -2.85 -16.68
N GLN A 439 1.42 -1.83 -16.55
CA GLN A 439 -0.03 -1.89 -16.70
C GLN A 439 -0.42 -1.01 -17.89
N GLN A 440 -1.09 -1.60 -18.89
CA GLN A 440 -1.34 -0.93 -20.17
C GLN A 440 -2.53 0.03 -20.13
N ASP A 441 -3.54 -0.31 -19.35
CA ASP A 441 -4.81 0.42 -19.24
C ASP A 441 -5.38 0.18 -17.82
N PRO A 442 -6.42 0.92 -17.39
CA PRO A 442 -7.00 0.78 -16.05
C PRO A 442 -7.51 -0.64 -15.74
N TRP A 443 -7.91 -1.40 -16.75
CA TRP A 443 -8.61 -2.67 -16.59
C TRP A 443 -7.67 -3.87 -16.64
N SER A 444 -6.54 -3.74 -17.33
CA SER A 444 -5.50 -4.75 -17.44
C SER A 444 -4.74 -4.91 -16.13
N ASP A 445 -4.33 -6.14 -15.82
CA ASP A 445 -3.42 -6.44 -14.72
C ASP A 445 -1.98 -6.00 -15.05
N TYR A 446 -1.16 -5.81 -14.01
CA TYR A 446 0.28 -5.64 -14.17
C TYR A 446 0.92 -6.92 -14.71
N ARG A 447 1.70 -6.74 -15.78
CA ARG A 447 2.48 -7.81 -16.41
C ARG A 447 3.96 -7.52 -16.34
N VAL A 448 4.77 -8.54 -16.07
CA VAL A 448 6.24 -8.45 -16.08
C VAL A 448 6.72 -8.57 -17.52
N SER A 449 7.37 -7.52 -18.04
CA SER A 449 7.90 -7.48 -19.41
C SER A 449 9.37 -7.90 -19.49
N TYR A 450 10.15 -7.58 -18.45
CA TYR A 450 11.56 -7.93 -18.32
C TYR A 450 11.86 -8.50 -16.93
N ILE A 451 12.69 -9.53 -16.90
CA ILE A 451 13.21 -10.15 -15.67
C ILE A 451 14.68 -10.53 -15.83
N ALA A 452 15.49 -10.18 -14.85
CA ALA A 452 16.91 -10.52 -14.83
C ALA A 452 17.40 -10.79 -13.40
N ASN A 453 18.48 -11.55 -13.27
CA ASN A 453 19.17 -11.74 -12.00
C ASN A 453 20.22 -10.64 -11.82
N LEU A 454 20.22 -10.01 -10.65
CA LEU A 454 21.21 -8.98 -10.31
C LEU A 454 22.60 -9.60 -10.14
N GLU A 455 23.62 -8.88 -10.58
CA GLU A 455 25.00 -9.29 -10.37
C GLU A 455 25.39 -9.18 -8.89
N ALA A 456 26.09 -10.17 -8.36
CA ALA A 456 26.46 -10.26 -6.94
C ALA A 456 27.33 -9.08 -6.44
N SER A 457 27.99 -8.35 -7.33
CA SER A 457 28.90 -7.25 -7.03
C SER A 457 28.38 -5.87 -7.44
N THR A 458 27.16 -5.78 -8.00
CA THR A 458 26.64 -4.50 -8.50
C THR A 458 26.09 -3.63 -7.38
N THR A 459 26.37 -2.34 -7.44
CA THR A 459 25.75 -1.32 -6.57
C THR A 459 24.65 -0.61 -7.35
N LEU A 460 23.41 -0.73 -6.86
CA LEU A 460 22.30 0.02 -7.44
C LEU A 460 22.54 1.53 -7.23
N PRO A 461 22.26 2.37 -8.25
CA PRO A 461 22.38 3.82 -8.14
C PRO A 461 21.37 4.39 -7.14
N ASN A 462 21.51 5.66 -6.78
CA ASN A 462 20.54 6.31 -5.91
C ASN A 462 19.19 6.51 -6.63
N LEU A 463 18.16 5.85 -6.12
CA LEU A 463 16.82 5.84 -6.72
C LEU A 463 15.90 6.84 -6.03
N ALA A 464 14.89 7.29 -6.78
CA ALA A 464 13.87 8.15 -6.22
C ALA A 464 13.09 7.38 -5.13
N PRO A 465 12.70 8.04 -4.03
CA PRO A 465 11.84 7.42 -3.03
C PRO A 465 10.53 6.92 -3.64
N THR A 466 10.03 5.77 -3.18
CA THR A 466 8.81 5.13 -3.71
C THR A 466 7.56 6.02 -3.67
N TYR A 467 7.48 6.98 -2.75
CA TYR A 467 6.35 7.91 -2.65
C TYR A 467 6.42 9.10 -3.64
N ILE A 468 7.55 9.30 -4.31
CA ILE A 468 7.73 10.30 -5.38
C ILE A 468 7.65 9.61 -6.74
N GLY A 469 8.35 8.49 -6.90
CA GLY A 469 8.54 7.83 -8.18
C GLY A 469 9.60 8.51 -9.06
N ALA A 470 9.77 7.99 -10.27
CA ALA A 470 10.72 8.50 -11.27
C ALA A 470 10.05 8.75 -12.61
N ALA A 471 10.50 9.75 -13.34
CA ALA A 471 10.05 9.96 -14.72
C ALA A 471 10.58 8.84 -15.63
N GLN A 472 9.77 8.42 -16.60
CA GLN A 472 10.23 7.56 -17.69
C GLN A 472 11.12 8.36 -18.64
N VAL A 473 12.17 7.71 -19.16
CA VAL A 473 13.02 8.27 -20.20
C VAL A 473 12.57 7.74 -21.55
N GLU A 474 12.37 8.66 -22.50
CA GLU A 474 12.04 8.30 -23.87
C GLU A 474 13.16 7.48 -24.54
N PRO A 475 12.84 6.51 -25.43
CA PRO A 475 13.83 5.66 -26.08
C PRO A 475 14.93 6.40 -26.87
N ASP A 476 14.61 7.57 -27.43
CA ASP A 476 15.49 8.42 -28.24
C ASP A 476 16.06 9.62 -27.46
N SER A 477 15.88 9.61 -26.14
CA SER A 477 16.24 10.74 -25.27
C SER A 477 17.74 11.08 -25.35
N PRO A 478 18.10 12.35 -25.61
CA PRO A 478 19.49 12.81 -25.59
C PRO A 478 20.00 13.11 -24.17
N PHE A 479 19.19 12.87 -23.14
CA PHE A 479 19.50 13.19 -21.75
C PHE A 479 20.31 12.10 -21.03
N LEU A 480 20.82 11.12 -21.78
CA LEU A 480 21.71 10.08 -21.30
C LEU A 480 23.00 10.05 -22.13
N SER A 481 24.06 9.45 -21.59
CA SER A 481 25.32 9.25 -22.33
C SER A 481 25.14 8.43 -23.61
N LEU A 482 24.13 7.57 -23.63
CA LEU A 482 23.67 6.81 -24.79
C LEU A 482 22.13 6.70 -24.71
N ALA A 483 21.44 6.90 -25.83
CA ALA A 483 19.99 6.79 -25.86
C ALA A 483 19.54 5.36 -25.52
N PRO A 484 18.46 5.15 -24.75
CA PRO A 484 18.04 3.80 -24.33
C PRO A 484 17.89 2.78 -25.47
N GLN A 485 17.41 3.22 -26.64
CA GLN A 485 17.27 2.37 -27.83
C GLN A 485 18.60 1.91 -28.45
N ASP A 486 19.67 2.69 -28.27
CA ASP A 486 20.99 2.38 -28.84
C ASP A 486 21.83 1.50 -27.90
N VAL A 487 21.45 1.37 -26.63
CA VAL A 487 22.18 0.59 -25.61
C VAL A 487 22.34 -0.87 -26.02
N ALA A 488 21.27 -1.50 -26.53
CA ALA A 488 21.27 -2.89 -26.94
C ALA A 488 22.24 -3.14 -28.11
N ALA A 489 22.18 -2.28 -29.15
CA ALA A 489 23.03 -2.39 -30.32
C ALA A 489 24.51 -2.12 -29.98
N ALA A 490 24.77 -1.12 -29.14
CA ALA A 490 26.12 -0.80 -28.68
C ALA A 490 26.74 -1.95 -27.86
N TYR A 491 25.96 -2.58 -26.98
CA TYR A 491 26.45 -3.72 -26.19
C TYR A 491 26.63 -4.98 -27.03
N ALA A 492 25.74 -5.24 -28.00
CA ALA A 492 25.90 -6.31 -28.98
C ALA A 492 27.21 -6.17 -29.78
N ASP A 493 27.55 -4.96 -30.20
CA ASP A 493 28.83 -4.68 -30.89
C ASP A 493 30.05 -5.01 -30.01
N ILE A 494 29.95 -4.76 -28.70
CA ILE A 494 30.99 -5.13 -27.72
C ILE A 494 31.08 -6.64 -27.56
N ILE A 495 29.96 -7.38 -27.56
CA ILE A 495 29.96 -8.84 -27.49
C ILE A 495 30.72 -9.44 -28.69
N ASP A 496 30.54 -8.88 -29.89
CA ASP A 496 31.14 -9.43 -31.11
C ASP A 496 32.58 -8.95 -31.37
N LYS A 497 32.88 -7.68 -31.08
CA LYS A 497 34.21 -7.08 -31.36
C LYS A 497 35.12 -6.99 -30.12
N GLY A 498 34.58 -7.19 -28.92
CA GLY A 498 35.31 -7.03 -27.67
C GLY A 498 35.90 -5.62 -27.51
N GLU A 499 37.17 -5.54 -27.14
CA GLU A 499 37.92 -4.29 -26.94
C GLU A 499 38.07 -3.45 -28.22
N GLN A 500 37.79 -4.02 -29.40
CA GLN A 500 37.87 -3.32 -30.68
C GLN A 500 36.59 -2.54 -31.01
N SER A 501 35.52 -2.70 -30.23
CA SER A 501 34.29 -1.94 -30.40
C SER A 501 34.51 -0.45 -30.07
N GLU A 502 33.90 0.44 -30.86
CA GLU A 502 33.91 1.87 -30.57
C GLU A 502 33.17 2.23 -29.27
N TYR A 503 32.22 1.37 -28.86
CA TYR A 503 31.43 1.54 -27.66
C TYR A 503 32.12 1.01 -26.41
N TYR A 504 33.21 0.24 -26.52
CA TYR A 504 33.90 -0.38 -25.38
C TYR A 504 34.28 0.62 -24.29
N GLY A 505 34.68 1.84 -24.67
CA GLY A 505 35.05 2.90 -23.73
C GLY A 505 33.90 3.45 -22.89
N LEU A 506 32.65 3.28 -23.34
CA LEU A 506 31.44 3.78 -22.68
C LEU A 506 30.91 2.83 -21.60
N PHE A 507 31.21 1.53 -21.70
CA PHE A 507 30.74 0.51 -20.76
C PHE A 507 31.81 0.18 -19.72
N GLU A 508 31.37 -0.09 -18.50
CA GLU A 508 32.24 -0.56 -17.44
C GLU A 508 32.69 -1.98 -17.74
N ALA A 509 34.01 -2.16 -17.88
CA ALA A 509 34.55 -3.45 -18.25
C ALA A 509 34.72 -4.37 -17.04
N ASP A 510 35.03 -3.76 -15.89
CA ASP A 510 35.30 -4.47 -14.65
C ASP A 510 33.99 -4.88 -13.98
N GLY A 511 33.84 -6.17 -13.70
CA GLY A 511 32.68 -6.71 -12.99
C GLY A 511 31.60 -7.29 -13.89
N ASP A 512 31.59 -7.00 -15.19
CA ASP A 512 30.63 -7.54 -16.17
C ASP A 512 30.78 -9.06 -16.33
N GLN A 513 29.93 -9.82 -15.61
CA GLN A 513 29.90 -11.27 -15.69
C GLN A 513 29.17 -11.76 -16.94
N LEU A 514 28.30 -10.96 -17.54
CA LEU A 514 27.56 -11.35 -18.73
C LEU A 514 28.51 -11.60 -19.90
N ARG A 515 29.40 -10.66 -20.25
CA ARG A 515 30.38 -10.87 -21.33
C ARG A 515 31.27 -12.08 -21.08
N THR A 516 31.68 -12.27 -19.83
CA THR A 516 32.50 -13.42 -19.42
C THR A 516 31.72 -14.74 -19.60
N SER A 517 30.44 -14.75 -19.21
CA SER A 517 29.57 -15.92 -19.32
C SER A 517 29.23 -16.27 -20.78
N ILE A 518 28.98 -15.25 -21.62
CA ILE A 518 28.72 -15.41 -23.05
C ILE A 518 29.96 -15.98 -23.75
N ALA A 519 31.14 -15.41 -23.50
CA ALA A 519 32.39 -15.90 -24.09
C ALA A 519 32.66 -17.36 -23.70
N ALA A 520 32.49 -17.69 -22.41
CA ALA A 520 32.65 -19.07 -21.93
C ALA A 520 31.62 -20.03 -22.54
N ASP A 521 30.37 -19.60 -22.74
CA ASP A 521 29.34 -20.44 -23.35
C ASP A 521 29.57 -20.63 -24.85
N ARG A 522 29.94 -19.57 -25.59
CA ARG A 522 30.34 -19.65 -27.01
C ARG A 522 31.53 -20.59 -27.19
N ASP A 523 32.55 -20.51 -26.33
CA ASP A 523 33.71 -21.42 -26.34
C ASP A 523 33.30 -22.87 -26.09
N ARG A 524 32.41 -23.11 -25.12
CA ARG A 524 31.86 -24.44 -24.82
C ARG A 524 31.07 -25.00 -26.00
N ARG A 525 30.15 -24.21 -26.57
CA ARG A 525 29.33 -24.62 -27.73
C ARG A 525 30.20 -24.89 -28.96
N LEU A 526 31.22 -24.07 -29.20
CA LEU A 526 32.19 -24.29 -30.28
C LEU A 526 33.02 -25.55 -30.05
N ALA A 527 33.47 -25.82 -28.82
CA ALA A 527 34.19 -27.05 -28.49
C ALA A 527 33.32 -28.29 -28.69
N ASP A 528 32.06 -28.27 -28.24
CA ASP A 528 31.09 -29.35 -28.42
C ASP A 528 30.78 -29.58 -29.91
N PHE A 529 30.63 -28.51 -30.69
CA PHE A 529 30.44 -28.57 -32.14
C PHE A 529 31.65 -29.20 -32.85
N ASN A 530 32.87 -28.77 -32.48
CA ASN A 530 34.11 -29.23 -33.13
C ASN A 530 34.45 -30.69 -32.83
N GLN A 531 33.93 -31.28 -31.75
CA GLN A 531 34.05 -32.73 -31.50
C GLN A 531 33.43 -33.58 -32.63
N THR A 532 32.42 -33.05 -33.33
CA THR A 532 31.70 -33.77 -34.40
C THR A 532 32.02 -33.24 -35.79
N ALA A 533 32.22 -31.92 -35.96
CA ALA A 533 32.41 -31.28 -37.26
C ALA A 533 33.86 -31.33 -37.80
N ASN A 534 34.86 -31.60 -36.94
CA ASN A 534 36.30 -31.63 -37.27
C ASN A 534 36.78 -30.42 -38.11
N ASN A 535 36.20 -29.23 -37.88
CA ASN A 535 36.51 -27.94 -38.54
C ASN A 535 36.47 -27.93 -40.08
N THR A 536 35.95 -28.98 -40.72
CA THR A 536 36.01 -29.17 -42.18
C THR A 536 34.67 -29.49 -42.81
N THR A 537 33.70 -29.93 -42.00
CA THR A 537 32.38 -30.41 -42.48
C THR A 537 31.27 -29.38 -42.26
N ALA A 538 31.41 -28.52 -41.25
CA ALA A 538 30.46 -27.46 -40.94
C ALA A 538 31.18 -26.32 -40.19
N SER A 539 30.63 -25.11 -40.27
CA SER A 539 31.08 -23.91 -39.57
C SER A 539 30.02 -23.43 -38.59
N LEU A 540 30.45 -22.97 -37.42
CA LEU A 540 29.61 -22.31 -36.42
C LEU A 540 30.07 -20.86 -36.29
N THR A 541 29.16 -19.92 -36.53
CA THR A 541 29.42 -18.48 -36.37
C THR A 541 28.46 -17.89 -35.34
N PHE A 542 28.98 -16.97 -34.54
CA PHE A 542 28.24 -16.24 -33.52
C PHE A 542 28.04 -14.80 -33.98
N ALA A 543 26.88 -14.23 -33.66
CA ALA A 543 26.58 -12.81 -33.82
C ALA A 543 25.69 -12.35 -32.67
N ALA A 544 25.80 -11.08 -32.27
CA ALA A 544 24.88 -10.43 -31.36
C ALA A 544 24.19 -9.26 -32.05
N SER A 545 22.93 -9.01 -31.71
CA SER A 545 22.15 -7.89 -32.25
C SER A 545 21.18 -7.36 -31.20
N ALA A 546 20.70 -6.13 -31.41
CA ALA A 546 19.62 -5.60 -30.58
C ALA A 546 18.36 -6.43 -30.77
N GLY A 547 17.72 -6.80 -29.66
CA GLY A 547 16.47 -7.56 -29.69
C GLY A 547 15.29 -6.74 -30.19
N THR A 548 14.17 -7.42 -30.44
CA THR A 548 12.96 -6.81 -31.01
C THR A 548 12.08 -6.08 -30.00
N GLN A 549 12.30 -6.31 -28.70
CA GLN A 549 11.49 -5.73 -27.62
C GLN A 549 11.91 -4.29 -27.32
N PRO A 550 10.96 -3.36 -27.14
CA PRO A 550 11.27 -1.94 -26.93
C PRO A 550 11.99 -1.70 -25.60
N PRO A 551 13.01 -0.83 -25.56
CA PRO A 551 13.71 -0.52 -24.33
C PRO A 551 12.77 0.17 -23.33
N PHE A 552 12.98 -0.08 -22.04
CA PHE A 552 12.27 0.61 -20.97
C PHE A 552 13.26 1.29 -20.03
N ALA A 553 13.02 2.56 -19.68
CA ALA A 553 13.98 3.34 -18.89
C ALA A 553 13.30 4.23 -17.84
N LEU A 554 13.77 4.17 -16.58
CA LEU A 554 13.36 5.09 -15.51
C LEU A 554 14.54 5.90 -15.00
N GLN A 555 14.33 7.20 -14.78
CA GLN A 555 15.37 8.10 -14.28
C GLN A 555 15.81 7.77 -12.85
N THR A 556 17.09 8.01 -12.56
CA THR A 556 17.65 7.98 -11.21
C THR A 556 17.82 9.40 -10.65
N VAL A 557 18.08 9.53 -9.35
CA VAL A 557 18.27 10.85 -8.70
C VAL A 557 19.55 11.54 -9.20
N GLU A 558 20.52 10.78 -9.69
CA GLU A 558 21.83 11.24 -10.14
C GLU A 558 21.85 11.67 -11.62
N SER A 559 20.67 11.97 -12.19
CA SER A 559 20.51 12.35 -13.61
C SER A 559 20.94 11.25 -14.60
N GLY A 560 20.93 9.98 -14.19
CA GLY A 560 21.04 8.81 -15.06
C GLY A 560 19.70 8.09 -15.21
N ALA A 561 19.72 6.86 -15.73
CA ALA A 561 18.56 5.99 -15.84
C ALA A 561 18.90 4.51 -15.65
N ILE A 562 17.97 3.74 -15.11
CA ILE A 562 17.99 2.28 -15.23
C ILE A 562 17.28 1.94 -16.54
N VAL A 563 17.99 1.26 -17.44
CA VAL A 563 17.52 0.89 -18.78
C VAL A 563 17.46 -0.63 -18.88
N ALA A 564 16.28 -1.16 -19.18
CA ALA A 564 16.05 -2.56 -19.52
C ALA A 564 16.00 -2.71 -21.04
N VAL A 565 16.81 -3.62 -21.57
CA VAL A 565 16.89 -3.93 -23.00
C VAL A 565 16.91 -5.43 -23.26
N ASN A 566 16.61 -5.79 -24.49
CA ASN A 566 16.74 -7.15 -24.99
C ASN A 566 17.87 -7.21 -26.03
N ILE A 567 18.68 -8.27 -25.97
CA ILE A 567 19.79 -8.52 -26.91
C ILE A 567 19.62 -9.95 -27.42
N ASP A 568 19.68 -10.12 -28.73
CA ASP A 568 19.56 -11.42 -29.38
C ASP A 568 20.94 -11.91 -29.82
N GLU A 569 21.37 -13.05 -29.26
CA GLU A 569 22.54 -13.78 -29.71
C GLU A 569 22.13 -14.86 -30.71
N THR A 570 22.81 -14.92 -31.85
CA THR A 570 22.51 -15.87 -32.91
C THR A 570 23.70 -16.78 -33.19
N ASP A 571 23.46 -18.08 -33.03
CA ASP A 571 24.36 -19.15 -33.40
C ASP A 571 23.93 -19.69 -34.78
N THR A 572 24.80 -19.56 -35.78
CA THR A 572 24.55 -20.05 -37.14
C THR A 572 25.47 -21.22 -37.45
N ALA A 573 24.91 -22.42 -37.58
CA ALA A 573 25.63 -23.63 -37.95
C ALA A 573 25.34 -23.99 -39.42
N THR A 574 26.32 -23.86 -40.30
CA THR A 574 26.18 -24.13 -41.74
C THR A 574 27.12 -25.23 -42.23
N PRO A 575 26.69 -26.13 -43.12
CA PRO A 575 27.59 -27.08 -43.78
C PRO A 575 28.60 -26.36 -44.68
N THR A 576 29.85 -26.82 -44.69
CA THR A 576 30.90 -26.26 -45.57
C THR A 576 31.00 -26.97 -46.92
N ASN A 577 30.29 -28.08 -47.10
CA ASN A 577 30.25 -28.88 -48.32
C ASN A 577 28.78 -29.14 -48.72
N PRO A 578 28.39 -29.00 -50.01
CA PRO A 578 27.03 -29.29 -50.49
C PRO A 578 26.51 -30.71 -50.21
N ASP A 579 27.39 -31.69 -50.01
CA ASP A 579 27.00 -33.06 -49.67
C ASP A 579 26.87 -33.30 -48.15
N ALA A 580 27.22 -32.32 -47.32
CA ALA A 580 27.19 -32.44 -45.87
C ALA A 580 25.82 -32.05 -45.29
N VAL A 581 25.36 -32.80 -44.30
CA VAL A 581 24.11 -32.57 -43.58
C VAL A 581 24.42 -32.48 -42.10
N ILE A 582 23.92 -31.44 -41.43
CA ILE A 582 24.03 -31.29 -39.98
C ILE A 582 22.93 -32.12 -39.33
N LYS A 583 23.29 -33.02 -38.42
CA LYS A 583 22.37 -33.84 -37.62
C LYS A 583 22.35 -33.35 -36.18
N LEU A 584 21.17 -33.36 -35.55
CA LEU A 584 20.96 -32.87 -34.19
C LEU A 584 20.93 -33.98 -33.12
N ASP A 585 21.62 -35.10 -33.37
CA ASP A 585 21.62 -36.28 -32.49
C ASP A 585 22.05 -35.96 -31.04
N ASN A 586 22.92 -34.95 -30.86
CA ASN A 586 23.43 -34.51 -29.56
C ASN A 586 22.84 -33.17 -29.07
N SER A 587 21.83 -32.64 -29.78
CA SER A 587 21.27 -31.31 -29.50
C SER A 587 19.74 -31.37 -29.41
N PRO A 588 19.18 -32.02 -28.36
CA PRO A 588 17.75 -32.23 -28.23
C PRO A 588 16.95 -30.91 -28.18
N THR A 589 17.53 -29.85 -27.63
CA THR A 589 16.90 -28.51 -27.55
C THR A 589 16.68 -27.91 -28.95
N VAL A 590 17.73 -27.90 -29.79
CA VAL A 590 17.64 -27.38 -31.16
C VAL A 590 16.69 -28.24 -32.00
N LYS A 591 16.73 -29.56 -31.80
CA LYS A 591 15.83 -30.50 -32.48
C LYS A 591 14.36 -30.27 -32.11
N ALA A 592 14.07 -30.02 -30.84
CA ALA A 592 12.72 -29.74 -30.37
C ALA A 592 12.16 -28.44 -30.94
N LEU A 593 12.98 -27.38 -31.01
CA LEU A 593 12.55 -26.07 -31.50
C LEU A 593 12.48 -25.99 -33.04
N ALA A 594 13.48 -26.55 -33.74
CA ALA A 594 13.52 -26.54 -35.20
C ALA A 594 12.57 -27.56 -35.85
N ALA A 595 11.98 -28.46 -35.05
CA ALA A 595 11.12 -29.56 -35.50
C ALA A 595 11.75 -30.42 -36.63
N ALA A 596 13.07 -30.55 -36.62
CA ALA A 596 13.84 -31.25 -37.65
C ALA A 596 14.99 -32.04 -37.02
N ASP A 597 15.27 -33.23 -37.54
CA ASP A 597 16.38 -34.08 -37.09
C ASP A 597 17.72 -33.70 -37.77
N GLN A 598 17.64 -33.16 -38.98
CA GLN A 598 18.79 -32.86 -39.81
C GLN A 598 18.49 -31.74 -40.82
N SER A 599 19.53 -31.04 -41.28
CA SER A 599 19.42 -29.97 -42.27
C SER A 599 20.64 -29.95 -43.21
N ALA A 600 20.40 -29.79 -44.51
CA ALA A 600 21.43 -29.64 -45.54
C ALA A 600 21.84 -28.17 -45.77
N THR A 601 21.08 -27.22 -45.23
CA THR A 601 21.36 -25.77 -45.31
C THR A 601 21.92 -25.24 -44.00
N GLY A 602 21.65 -25.93 -42.89
CA GLY A 602 22.09 -25.58 -41.55
C GLY A 602 20.96 -25.20 -40.60
N PHE A 603 21.35 -24.75 -39.41
CA PHE A 603 20.44 -24.33 -38.34
C PHE A 603 20.83 -22.95 -37.82
N LEU A 604 19.82 -22.16 -37.49
CA LEU A 604 19.92 -20.90 -36.78
C LEU A 604 19.34 -21.10 -35.37
N THR A 605 20.09 -20.77 -34.33
CA THR A 605 19.59 -20.76 -32.96
C THR A 605 19.71 -19.35 -32.40
N THR A 606 18.63 -18.83 -31.82
CA THR A 606 18.58 -17.50 -31.24
C THR A 606 18.37 -17.60 -29.74
N PHE A 607 19.26 -16.98 -28.98
CA PHE A 607 19.15 -16.75 -27.55
C PHE A 607 18.78 -15.30 -27.31
N SER A 608 17.92 -15.05 -26.34
CA SER A 608 17.47 -13.73 -25.96
C SER A 608 17.95 -13.44 -24.55
N ASP A 609 18.81 -12.43 -24.43
CA ASP A 609 19.29 -11.89 -23.17
C ASP A 609 18.41 -10.70 -22.75
N GLN A 610 17.92 -10.75 -21.52
CA GLN A 610 17.24 -9.65 -20.86
C GLN A 610 18.26 -8.97 -19.95
N VAL A 611 18.57 -7.70 -20.23
CA VAL A 611 19.70 -7.01 -19.60
C VAL A 611 19.26 -5.68 -19.02
N PHE A 612 19.73 -5.39 -17.81
CA PHE A 612 19.50 -4.12 -17.11
C PHE A 612 20.82 -3.38 -16.96
N PHE A 613 20.85 -2.14 -17.45
CA PHE A 613 21.99 -1.24 -17.34
C PHE A 613 21.64 -0.02 -16.50
N TYR A 614 22.63 0.54 -15.82
CA TYR A 614 22.61 1.93 -15.41
C TYR A 614 23.34 2.77 -16.46
N VAL A 615 22.61 3.71 -17.07
CA VAL A 615 23.14 4.65 -18.06
C VAL A 615 23.22 6.03 -17.41
N PRO A 616 24.41 6.63 -17.27
CA PRO A 616 24.55 7.94 -16.64
C PRO A 616 24.14 9.09 -17.58
N GLY A 617 23.90 10.27 -17.02
CA GLY A 617 23.58 11.49 -17.78
C GLY A 617 24.77 12.08 -18.55
N PRO A 618 24.53 12.95 -19.55
CA PRO A 618 25.56 13.59 -20.34
C PRO A 618 26.42 14.50 -19.45
N GLY A 619 27.71 14.19 -19.35
CA GLY A 619 28.68 14.92 -18.52
C GLY A 619 29.06 14.24 -17.20
N SER A 620 28.48 13.07 -16.88
CA SER A 620 29.04 12.20 -15.85
C SER A 620 30.36 11.59 -16.32
N ASN A 621 31.28 11.33 -15.38
CA ASN A 621 32.50 10.55 -15.62
C ASN A 621 32.28 9.05 -15.40
N GLU A 622 31.08 8.65 -14.97
CA GLU A 622 30.72 7.24 -14.82
C GLU A 622 30.49 6.60 -16.18
N LYS A 623 30.79 5.30 -16.26
CA LYS A 623 30.50 4.46 -17.41
C LYS A 623 29.14 3.78 -17.27
N ILE A 624 28.61 3.25 -18.37
CA ILE A 624 27.41 2.41 -18.36
C ILE A 624 27.73 1.12 -17.61
N ARG A 625 26.96 0.80 -16.57
CA ARG A 625 27.21 -0.36 -15.71
C ARG A 625 26.13 -1.42 -15.87
N LEU A 626 26.54 -2.69 -15.95
CA LEU A 626 25.64 -3.82 -15.89
C LEU A 626 25.07 -3.98 -14.47
N LEU A 627 23.75 -4.11 -14.37
CA LEU A 627 23.04 -4.34 -13.11
C LEU A 627 22.60 -5.79 -12.98
N GLY A 628 22.10 -6.37 -14.07
CA GLY A 628 21.64 -7.76 -14.06
C GLY A 628 21.35 -8.25 -15.45
N TYR A 629 21.35 -9.58 -15.59
CA TYR A 629 21.04 -10.25 -16.83
C TYR A 629 20.31 -11.57 -16.60
N SER A 630 19.62 -12.04 -17.63
CA SER A 630 19.09 -13.40 -17.73
C SER A 630 19.13 -13.81 -19.20
N SER A 631 19.56 -15.03 -19.46
CA SER A 631 19.67 -15.57 -20.82
C SER A 631 18.75 -16.77 -20.98
N ALA A 632 18.01 -16.80 -22.08
CA ALA A 632 17.15 -17.93 -22.44
C ALA A 632 17.22 -18.20 -23.95
N ILE A 633 17.12 -19.47 -24.34
CA ILE A 633 16.90 -19.82 -25.75
C ILE A 633 15.50 -19.38 -26.17
N LEU A 634 15.38 -18.77 -27.34
CA LEU A 634 14.12 -18.21 -27.87
C LEU A 634 13.62 -18.98 -29.08
N GLU A 635 14.50 -19.27 -30.05
CA GLU A 635 14.13 -19.94 -31.29
C GLU A 635 15.25 -20.85 -31.77
N ALA A 636 14.90 -21.94 -32.44
CA ALA A 636 15.80 -22.57 -33.38
C ALA A 636 15.04 -22.95 -34.65
N LYS A 637 15.65 -22.74 -35.82
CA LYS A 637 15.03 -23.04 -37.12
C LYS A 637 16.05 -23.53 -38.14
N VAL A 638 15.53 -24.23 -39.16
CA VAL A 638 16.30 -24.61 -40.35
C VAL A 638 16.52 -23.37 -41.21
N ILE A 639 17.76 -23.18 -41.69
CA ILE A 639 18.09 -22.09 -42.62
C ILE A 639 17.41 -22.39 -43.97
N SER A 640 16.63 -21.47 -44.51
CA SER A 640 15.91 -21.64 -45.77
C SER A 640 16.79 -21.42 -47.00
#